data_AF-A0A2M7IN05-F1
#
_entry.id   AF-A0A2M7IN05-F1
#
_cell.length_a   1.000
_cell.length_b   1.000
_cell.length_c   1.000
_cell.angle_alpha   90.00
_cell.angle_beta   90.00
_cell.angle_gamma   90.00
#
_symmetry.space_group_name_H-M   'P 1'
#
loop_
_entity.id
_entity.type
_entity.pdbx_description
1 polymer ?
#
loop_
_entity_poly.entity_id
_entity_poly.type
_entity_poly.pdbx_seq_one_letter_code
_entity_poly.pdbx_strand_id
1 'polypeptide(L)'
;MSDDERIDEYAETGNPSYLTPSLARKMEVHPDVMKEVLGATDEDIMFAEVMLEENNHQFFSRTESLLMPLGADDESLKKLDIHQKFRKLLDVATIRIGSIRDEERLSHETISDCAIGKIGMLLATEDESTYRLFEVLQMNSPQGFRDLHIVEEVIKRITHLFNDGDKNIEIVLRELLDVANRMKDVKFVDDSLYLGSVYLREFLELHGGYGDKDKLDSTDTYVPFEITKDVYALFTEDKDRIFIADHDLSSNIKDTIKTDWTSEFMGPEGHDLPSYKYEYIPEDLLDFTDDIFNAGILLDDYIKSLGIKAGLEEVKDYVTMLRSPIRRVIEENFGFRLTALSVVEQFYFLNYLKHTTVSTVKTMQEFIHHYGVDAMRSFLAIIYDKNASENIMIFGTMIDQDTAKGMFKSYAESIDKANVLAKKLNISDRNDVLLSTLLLEFKQGMIKRAGHLFDAGKQISLSEYGGEEETVDLIAAYEGVAKILSVLSEVGDDKSYIVTQVKKETGGDTTMQTFKFNINEFETNNLFKLKVSIRPESTTKGEARINFELSLDELPEENELKKAFQQTIQFKGNNGRNARTVTGSVIRFGFDLDTRTEPPAFSFDMGRDSYVSDDMERTGDVLGRILAQVAPTGHHLQDFNQSLSSPKNFAKVAEVFIHYFERIKPTSGAVQ
;
A
#
# COMPACT_ATOMS: atom_id res chain seq x y z
N MET A 1 -53.37 15.82 5.22
CA MET A 1 -52.25 14.90 5.04
C MET A 1 -52.72 13.51 5.43
N SER A 2 -52.44 12.52 4.58
CA SER A 2 -52.55 11.10 4.93
C SER A 2 -51.56 10.75 6.05
N ASP A 3 -51.70 9.58 6.66
CA ASP A 3 -50.75 9.12 7.68
C ASP A 3 -49.36 8.91 7.09
N ASP A 4 -49.25 8.43 5.84
CA ASP A 4 -47.95 8.25 5.16
C ASP A 4 -47.28 9.61 4.88
N GLU A 5 -48.03 10.61 4.38
CA GLU A 5 -47.51 11.98 4.18
C GLU A 5 -47.04 12.62 5.49
N ARG A 6 -47.68 12.28 6.62
CA ARG A 6 -47.29 12.77 7.96
C ARG A 6 -46.04 12.09 8.49
N ILE A 7 -45.87 10.79 8.21
CA ILE A 7 -44.66 10.05 8.57
C ILE A 7 -43.47 10.61 7.80
N ASP A 8 -43.61 10.80 6.49
CA ASP A 8 -42.54 11.31 5.63
C ASP A 8 -42.10 12.72 6.07
N GLU A 9 -43.06 13.62 6.32
CA GLU A 9 -42.76 14.97 6.81
C GLU A 9 -42.16 14.99 8.22
N TYR A 10 -42.58 14.09 9.11
CA TYR A 10 -41.93 13.95 10.42
C TYR A 10 -40.50 13.40 10.29
N ALA A 11 -40.27 12.42 9.42
CA ALA A 11 -38.95 11.86 9.18
C ALA A 11 -37.98 12.89 8.57
N GLU A 12 -38.48 13.77 7.69
CA GLU A 12 -37.69 14.82 7.06
C GLU A 12 -37.42 16.01 7.99
N THR A 13 -38.41 16.41 8.81
CA THR A 13 -38.33 17.66 9.58
C THR A 13 -38.08 17.47 11.08
N GLY A 14 -38.27 16.26 11.61
CA GLY A 14 -38.26 15.97 13.04
C GLY A 14 -39.38 16.65 13.83
N ASN A 15 -40.34 17.34 13.18
CA ASN A 15 -41.34 18.16 13.85
C ASN A 15 -42.55 17.33 14.32
N PRO A 16 -42.76 17.13 15.64
CA PRO A 16 -43.80 16.24 16.17
C PRO A 16 -45.24 16.71 15.85
N SER A 17 -45.42 17.97 15.42
CA SER A 17 -46.74 18.51 15.06
C SER A 17 -47.36 17.88 13.80
N TYR A 18 -46.56 17.20 12.98
CA TYR A 18 -47.07 16.42 11.84
C TYR A 18 -47.72 15.11 12.28
N LEU A 19 -47.36 14.59 13.45
CA LEU A 19 -47.90 13.35 13.98
C LEU A 19 -49.27 13.57 14.64
N THR A 20 -50.13 12.56 14.55
CA THR A 20 -51.29 12.44 15.45
C THR A 20 -50.92 11.51 16.60
N PRO A 21 -51.58 11.58 17.78
CA PRO A 21 -51.27 10.66 18.89
C PRO A 21 -51.35 9.18 18.48
N SER A 22 -52.35 8.80 17.67
CA SER A 22 -52.47 7.42 17.16
C SER A 22 -51.31 7.02 16.24
N LEU A 23 -50.81 7.96 15.43
CA LEU A 23 -49.70 7.71 14.51
C LEU A 23 -48.38 7.64 15.29
N ALA A 24 -48.17 8.55 16.23
CA ALA A 24 -47.05 8.55 17.15
C ALA A 24 -46.96 7.25 17.97
N ARG A 25 -48.10 6.71 18.45
CA ARG A 25 -48.14 5.38 19.09
C ARG A 25 -47.72 4.27 18.15
N LYS A 26 -48.22 4.28 16.91
CA LYS A 26 -47.89 3.26 15.89
C LYS A 26 -46.41 3.30 15.48
N MET A 27 -45.79 4.47 15.53
CA MET A 27 -44.37 4.68 15.28
C MET A 27 -43.49 4.47 16.52
N GLU A 28 -44.09 4.22 17.70
CA GLU A 28 -43.38 4.03 18.97
C GLU A 28 -42.39 5.16 19.28
N VAL A 29 -42.80 6.43 19.05
CA VAL A 29 -41.91 7.59 19.26
C VAL A 29 -41.52 7.76 20.73
N HIS A 30 -40.36 8.38 20.97
CA HIS A 30 -39.84 8.66 22.32
C HIS A 30 -40.86 9.44 23.18
N PRO A 31 -40.95 9.22 24.51
CA PRO A 31 -41.88 9.93 25.39
C PRO A 31 -41.77 11.46 25.30
N ASP A 32 -40.56 11.99 25.11
CA ASP A 32 -40.37 13.44 24.96
C ASP A 32 -40.93 13.98 23.65
N VAL A 33 -40.78 13.23 22.56
CA VAL A 33 -41.44 13.54 21.28
C VAL A 33 -42.96 13.46 21.46
N MET A 34 -43.46 12.43 22.15
CA MET A 34 -44.89 12.25 22.41
C MET A 34 -45.50 13.43 23.19
N LYS A 35 -44.76 14.03 24.14
CA LYS A 35 -45.19 15.25 24.86
C LYS A 35 -45.39 16.45 23.94
N GLU A 36 -44.70 16.49 22.81
CA GLU A 36 -44.77 17.57 21.83
C GLU A 36 -45.82 17.32 20.72
N VAL A 37 -46.37 16.10 20.63
CA VAL A 37 -47.42 15.76 19.65
C VAL A 37 -48.73 16.46 20.02
N LEU A 38 -49.27 17.25 19.07
CA LEU A 38 -50.48 18.04 19.30
C LEU A 38 -51.68 17.13 19.59
N GLY A 39 -52.24 17.28 20.80
CA GLY A 39 -53.39 16.51 21.26
C GLY A 39 -53.04 15.18 21.95
N ALA A 40 -51.76 14.90 22.21
CA ALA A 40 -51.34 13.79 23.05
C ALA A 40 -51.87 13.95 24.48
N THR A 41 -52.27 12.84 25.08
CA THR A 41 -52.77 12.72 26.44
C THR A 41 -51.73 12.06 27.35
N ASP A 42 -51.92 12.13 28.67
CA ASP A 42 -51.08 11.41 29.63
C ASP A 42 -51.05 9.90 29.36
N GLU A 43 -52.12 9.32 28.81
CA GLU A 43 -52.16 7.91 28.40
C GLU A 43 -51.27 7.62 27.18
N ASP A 44 -51.13 8.58 26.25
CA ASP A 44 -50.23 8.45 25.10
C ASP A 44 -48.77 8.51 25.55
N ILE A 45 -48.46 9.41 26.48
CA ILE A 45 -47.12 9.56 27.06
C ILE A 45 -46.76 8.31 27.87
N MET A 46 -47.66 7.84 28.74
CA MET A 46 -47.46 6.61 29.52
C MET A 46 -47.31 5.38 28.61
N PHE A 47 -48.04 5.32 27.49
CA PHE A 47 -47.85 4.27 26.48
C PHE A 47 -46.44 4.34 25.87
N ALA A 48 -45.98 5.52 25.47
CA ALA A 48 -44.62 5.70 24.94
C ALA A 48 -43.55 5.34 26.00
N GLU A 49 -43.77 5.66 27.27
CA GLU A 49 -42.87 5.28 28.38
C GLU A 49 -42.81 3.74 28.54
N VAL A 50 -43.96 3.07 28.54
CA VAL A 50 -44.02 1.59 28.61
C VAL A 50 -43.35 0.94 27.40
N MET A 51 -43.59 1.45 26.18
CA MET A 51 -42.95 0.92 24.97
C MET A 51 -41.45 1.15 24.98
N LEU A 52 -40.97 2.30 25.47
CA LEU A 52 -39.55 2.56 25.65
C LEU A 52 -38.93 1.58 26.66
N GLU A 53 -39.60 1.31 27.78
CA GLU A 53 -39.17 0.30 28.76
C GLU A 53 -39.15 -1.12 28.17
N GLU A 54 -40.17 -1.52 27.42
CA GLU A 54 -40.23 -2.82 26.75
C GLU A 54 -39.15 -2.97 25.67
N ASN A 55 -38.96 -1.94 24.83
CA ASN A 55 -37.93 -1.92 23.80
C ASN A 55 -36.53 -1.93 24.42
N ASN A 56 -36.31 -1.18 25.49
CA ASN A 56 -35.06 -1.24 26.26
C ASN A 56 -34.86 -2.64 26.86
N HIS A 57 -35.89 -3.25 27.45
CA HIS A 57 -35.78 -4.60 28.03
C HIS A 57 -35.47 -5.66 26.96
N GLN A 58 -36.10 -5.59 25.78
CA GLN A 58 -35.81 -6.46 24.65
C GLN A 58 -34.39 -6.24 24.12
N PHE A 59 -33.96 -4.98 24.00
CA PHE A 59 -32.60 -4.63 23.61
C PHE A 59 -31.58 -5.20 24.60
N PHE A 60 -31.74 -4.93 25.90
CA PHE A 60 -30.89 -5.49 26.95
C PHE A 60 -30.87 -7.01 26.92
N SER A 61 -32.04 -7.67 26.87
CA SER A 61 -32.10 -9.13 26.79
C SER A 61 -31.39 -9.69 25.56
N ARG A 62 -31.46 -8.98 24.42
CA ARG A 62 -30.77 -9.36 23.19
C ARG A 62 -29.26 -9.15 23.33
N THR A 63 -28.82 -8.02 23.86
CA THR A 63 -27.42 -7.73 24.18
C THR A 63 -26.82 -8.80 25.08
N GLU A 64 -27.49 -9.16 26.18
CA GLU A 64 -27.04 -10.24 27.07
C GLU A 64 -26.94 -11.57 26.34
N SER A 65 -27.94 -11.92 25.53
CA SER A 65 -27.93 -13.19 24.79
C SER A 65 -26.78 -13.29 23.78
N LEU A 66 -26.37 -12.17 23.20
CA LEU A 66 -25.27 -12.08 22.23
C LEU A 66 -23.90 -12.14 22.91
N LEU A 67 -23.77 -11.52 24.08
CA LEU A 67 -22.51 -11.44 24.82
C LEU A 67 -22.25 -12.65 25.73
N MET A 68 -23.30 -13.38 26.13
CA MET A 68 -23.22 -14.55 27.02
C MET A 68 -22.32 -15.68 26.48
N PRO A 69 -22.41 -16.11 25.19
CA PRO A 69 -21.52 -17.13 24.64
C PRO A 69 -20.04 -16.74 24.70
N LEU A 70 -19.77 -15.43 24.75
CA LEU A 70 -18.44 -14.85 24.79
C LEU A 70 -17.99 -14.57 26.22
N GLY A 71 -18.85 -14.77 27.24
CA GLY A 71 -18.57 -14.47 28.64
C GLY A 71 -18.41 -12.97 28.92
N ALA A 72 -19.16 -12.14 28.19
CA ALA A 72 -19.20 -10.69 28.36
C ALA A 72 -20.62 -10.16 28.69
N ASP A 73 -21.54 -11.06 29.06
CA ASP A 73 -22.80 -10.72 29.70
C ASP A 73 -22.59 -10.22 31.14
N ASP A 74 -23.60 -9.58 31.72
CA ASP A 74 -23.54 -8.98 33.06
C ASP A 74 -23.21 -10.00 34.16
N GLU A 75 -23.74 -11.22 34.10
CA GLU A 75 -23.46 -12.24 35.11
C GLU A 75 -22.01 -12.75 35.03
N SER A 76 -21.45 -12.79 33.83
CA SER A 76 -20.03 -13.06 33.62
C SER A 76 -19.14 -11.90 34.10
N LEU A 77 -19.48 -10.66 33.74
CA LEU A 77 -18.70 -9.47 34.08
C LEU A 77 -18.71 -9.14 35.57
N LYS A 78 -19.80 -9.44 36.31
CA LYS A 78 -19.88 -9.25 37.77
C LYS A 78 -18.79 -10.01 38.56
N LYS A 79 -18.21 -11.05 37.97
CA LYS A 79 -17.18 -11.88 38.60
C LYS A 79 -15.76 -11.35 38.38
N LEU A 80 -15.62 -10.32 37.56
CA LEU A 80 -14.36 -9.75 37.13
C LEU A 80 -14.11 -8.40 37.82
N ASP A 81 -12.85 -8.07 38.08
CA ASP A 81 -12.48 -6.71 38.45
C ASP A 81 -12.61 -5.75 37.25
N ILE A 82 -12.55 -4.44 37.49
CA ILE A 82 -12.79 -3.43 36.44
C ILE A 82 -11.80 -3.55 35.26
N HIS A 83 -10.53 -3.90 35.51
CA HIS A 83 -9.53 -4.12 34.45
C HIS A 83 -9.90 -5.32 33.59
N GLN A 84 -10.28 -6.43 34.23
CA GLN A 84 -10.71 -7.65 33.56
C GLN A 84 -12.00 -7.43 32.78
N LYS A 85 -12.96 -6.64 33.30
CA LYS A 85 -14.19 -6.25 32.59
C LYS A 85 -13.86 -5.51 31.29
N PHE A 86 -13.06 -4.45 31.36
CA PHE A 86 -12.69 -3.68 30.17
C PHE A 86 -11.90 -4.52 29.17
N ARG A 87 -10.90 -5.29 29.62
CA ARG A 87 -10.15 -6.18 28.74
C ARG A 87 -11.07 -7.17 28.02
N LYS A 88 -12.00 -7.77 28.75
CA LYS A 88 -12.95 -8.74 28.19
C LYS A 88 -13.86 -8.09 27.14
N LEU A 89 -14.36 -6.89 27.41
CA LEU A 89 -15.22 -6.16 26.48
C LEU A 89 -14.44 -5.67 25.25
N LEU A 90 -13.20 -5.20 25.39
CA LEU A 90 -12.31 -4.87 24.26
C LEU A 90 -12.01 -6.11 23.41
N ASP A 91 -11.73 -7.25 24.04
CA ASP A 91 -11.52 -8.52 23.33
C ASP A 91 -12.78 -8.90 22.53
N VAL A 92 -13.97 -8.76 23.13
CA VAL A 92 -15.24 -9.08 22.44
C VAL A 92 -15.55 -8.10 21.32
N ALA A 93 -15.33 -6.81 21.53
CA ALA A 93 -15.53 -5.78 20.52
C ALA A 93 -14.60 -5.96 19.30
N THR A 94 -13.52 -6.75 19.42
CA THR A 94 -12.55 -7.05 18.34
C THR A 94 -12.63 -8.47 17.76
N ILE A 95 -13.66 -9.26 18.08
CA ILE A 95 -13.85 -10.62 17.52
C ILE A 95 -14.02 -10.57 15.98
N ARG A 96 -13.88 -11.70 15.27
CA ARG A 96 -13.86 -11.74 13.79
C ARG A 96 -14.99 -12.57 13.17
N ILE A 97 -15.37 -12.21 11.94
CA ILE A 97 -16.36 -12.89 11.06
C ILE A 97 -15.99 -14.36 10.75
N GLY A 98 -14.70 -14.69 10.67
CA GLY A 98 -14.24 -16.03 10.27
C GLY A 98 -14.39 -17.14 11.32
N SER A 99 -14.70 -16.79 12.58
CA SER A 99 -14.83 -17.75 13.69
C SER A 99 -16.27 -18.19 13.98
N ILE A 100 -17.26 -17.62 13.29
CA ILE A 100 -18.68 -17.82 13.56
C ILE A 100 -19.36 -18.29 12.26
N ARG A 101 -20.27 -19.26 12.35
CA ARG A 101 -20.86 -19.94 11.18
C ARG A 101 -21.72 -18.97 10.35
N ASP A 102 -21.74 -19.16 9.03
CA ASP A 102 -22.38 -18.27 8.02
C ASP A 102 -23.89 -17.97 8.24
N GLU A 103 -24.60 -18.75 9.06
CA GLU A 103 -26.02 -18.53 9.39
C GLU A 103 -26.24 -17.40 10.43
N GLU A 104 -25.18 -16.88 11.06
CA GLU A 104 -25.23 -15.83 12.10
C GLU A 104 -24.58 -14.50 11.67
N ARG A 105 -24.51 -14.19 10.36
CA ARG A 105 -23.85 -12.97 9.85
C ARG A 105 -24.42 -11.63 10.38
N LEU A 106 -25.63 -11.62 10.92
CA LEU A 106 -26.24 -10.46 11.62
C LEU A 106 -25.63 -10.20 13.03
N SER A 107 -24.68 -11.02 13.49
CA SER A 107 -24.25 -11.03 14.90
C SER A 107 -23.01 -10.19 15.21
N HIS A 108 -22.05 -9.96 14.30
CA HIS A 108 -20.76 -9.39 14.73
C HIS A 108 -20.79 -7.88 14.99
N GLU A 109 -21.25 -7.07 14.03
CA GLU A 109 -21.41 -5.62 14.25
C GLU A 109 -22.31 -5.39 15.46
N THR A 110 -23.43 -6.12 15.53
CA THR A 110 -24.31 -6.11 16.71
C THR A 110 -23.59 -6.49 18.01
N ILE A 111 -22.71 -7.50 18.02
CA ILE A 111 -21.92 -7.92 19.20
C ILE A 111 -20.91 -6.84 19.57
N SER A 112 -20.20 -6.28 18.59
CA SER A 112 -19.23 -5.21 18.80
C SER A 112 -19.91 -3.97 19.34
N ASP A 113 -21.02 -3.55 18.74
CA ASP A 113 -21.87 -2.44 19.19
C ASP A 113 -22.44 -2.67 20.59
N CYS A 114 -22.81 -3.91 20.91
CA CYS A 114 -23.23 -4.31 22.25
C CYS A 114 -22.09 -4.17 23.27
N ALA A 115 -20.89 -4.63 22.92
CA ALA A 115 -19.71 -4.53 23.77
C ALA A 115 -19.27 -3.06 23.96
N ILE A 116 -19.23 -2.27 22.88
CA ILE A 116 -19.00 -0.81 22.90
C ILE A 116 -20.01 -0.13 23.81
N GLY A 117 -21.30 -0.47 23.66
CA GLY A 117 -22.37 0.03 24.54
C GLY A 117 -22.12 -0.28 26.01
N LYS A 118 -21.72 -1.52 26.32
CA LYS A 118 -21.36 -1.92 27.69
C LYS A 118 -20.11 -1.21 28.23
N ILE A 119 -19.10 -0.95 27.41
CA ILE A 119 -17.94 -0.15 27.82
C ILE A 119 -18.41 1.26 28.19
N GLY A 120 -19.25 1.88 27.35
CA GLY A 120 -19.83 3.20 27.64
C GLY A 120 -20.66 3.23 28.93
N MET A 121 -21.46 2.19 29.17
CA MET A 121 -22.21 2.05 30.43
C MET A 121 -21.29 1.93 31.65
N LEU A 122 -20.24 1.09 31.58
CA LEU A 122 -19.28 0.95 32.67
C LEU A 122 -18.60 2.28 32.99
N LEU A 123 -18.23 3.05 31.95
CA LEU A 123 -17.67 4.39 32.12
C LEU A 123 -18.65 5.34 32.81
N ALA A 124 -19.94 5.27 32.46
CA ALA A 124 -21.01 6.09 33.05
C ALA A 124 -21.36 5.75 34.50
N THR A 125 -21.16 4.50 34.92
CA THR A 125 -21.66 4.01 36.21
C THR A 125 -20.61 3.74 37.28
N GLU A 126 -19.34 3.54 36.90
CA GLU A 126 -18.28 3.13 37.83
C GLU A 126 -17.25 4.25 37.99
N ASP A 127 -16.88 4.59 39.24
CA ASP A 127 -15.87 5.61 39.54
C ASP A 127 -14.46 5.20 39.06
N GLU A 128 -13.63 6.17 38.66
CA GLU A 128 -12.25 5.98 38.14
C GLU A 128 -12.14 5.12 36.86
N SER A 129 -13.25 4.65 36.31
CA SER A 129 -13.34 3.71 35.19
C SER A 129 -12.62 4.20 33.92
N THR A 130 -12.66 5.51 33.68
CA THR A 130 -11.93 6.21 32.62
C THR A 130 -10.43 5.86 32.62
N TYR A 131 -9.74 6.02 33.75
CA TYR A 131 -8.31 5.75 33.83
C TYR A 131 -8.02 4.26 33.65
N ARG A 132 -8.90 3.40 34.19
CA ARG A 132 -8.77 1.94 34.08
C ARG A 132 -8.92 1.43 32.65
N LEU A 133 -9.75 2.06 31.83
CA LEU A 133 -9.87 1.74 30.41
C LEU A 133 -8.54 1.97 29.68
N PHE A 134 -7.88 3.10 29.91
CA PHE A 134 -6.58 3.40 29.28
C PHE A 134 -5.44 2.49 29.78
N GLU A 135 -5.50 2.01 31.04
CA GLU A 135 -4.52 1.07 31.58
C GLU A 135 -4.55 -0.32 30.90
N VAL A 136 -5.69 -0.73 30.32
CA VAL A 136 -5.84 -2.06 29.69
C VAL A 136 -5.63 -2.07 28.18
N LEU A 137 -5.38 -0.90 27.58
CA LEU A 137 -5.07 -0.79 26.15
C LEU A 137 -3.72 -1.47 25.86
N GLN A 138 -3.71 -2.35 24.86
CA GLN A 138 -2.49 -3.08 24.49
C GLN A 138 -1.58 -2.25 23.58
N MET A 139 -1.10 -1.10 24.06
CA MET A 139 -0.28 -0.14 23.29
C MET A 139 1.08 -0.69 22.81
N ASN A 140 1.48 -1.86 23.31
CA ASN A 140 2.67 -2.60 22.91
C ASN A 140 2.37 -3.73 21.90
N SER A 141 1.12 -3.84 21.42
CA SER A 141 0.72 -4.84 20.45
C SER A 141 -0.18 -4.22 19.36
N PRO A 142 -0.27 -4.83 18.15
CA PRO A 142 -1.14 -4.33 17.09
C PRO A 142 -2.61 -4.23 17.52
N GLN A 143 -2.99 -4.91 18.60
CA GLN A 143 -4.29 -4.81 19.23
C GLN A 143 -4.56 -3.43 19.83
N GLY A 144 -3.53 -2.72 20.32
CA GLY A 144 -3.69 -1.38 20.89
C GLY A 144 -4.31 -0.39 19.90
N PHE A 145 -3.97 -0.49 18.61
CA PHE A 145 -4.61 0.33 17.57
C PHE A 145 -6.12 0.07 17.47
N ARG A 146 -6.53 -1.19 17.59
CA ARG A 146 -7.94 -1.58 17.55
C ARG A 146 -8.68 -1.24 18.83
N ASP A 147 -8.02 -1.42 19.98
CA ASP A 147 -8.55 -1.00 21.27
C ASP A 147 -8.83 0.52 21.25
N LEU A 148 -7.96 1.32 20.63
CA LEU A 148 -8.17 2.77 20.48
C LEU A 148 -9.35 3.13 19.58
N HIS A 149 -9.53 2.41 18.47
CA HIS A 149 -10.71 2.61 17.62
C HIS A 149 -12.01 2.31 18.38
N ILE A 150 -12.03 1.25 19.20
CA ILE A 150 -13.17 0.98 20.09
C ILE A 150 -13.39 2.12 21.08
N VAL A 151 -12.32 2.64 21.69
CA VAL A 151 -12.43 3.80 22.59
C VAL A 151 -13.02 5.00 21.85
N GLU A 152 -12.65 5.24 20.59
CA GLU A 152 -13.26 6.30 19.78
C GLU A 152 -14.76 6.11 19.59
N GLU A 153 -15.21 4.92 19.23
CA GLU A 153 -16.64 4.63 19.08
C GLU A 153 -17.40 4.77 20.39
N VAL A 154 -16.78 4.38 21.51
CA VAL A 154 -17.31 4.64 22.85
C VAL A 154 -17.46 6.14 23.10
N ILE A 155 -16.45 6.97 22.78
CA ILE A 155 -16.52 8.43 22.95
C ILE A 155 -17.61 9.04 22.06
N LYS A 156 -17.72 8.64 20.80
CA LYS A 156 -18.78 9.11 19.88
C LYS A 156 -20.15 8.83 20.46
N ARG A 157 -20.36 7.61 20.95
CA ARG A 157 -21.63 7.19 21.55
C ARG A 157 -21.95 7.94 22.84
N ILE A 158 -20.97 8.09 23.74
CA ILE A 158 -21.08 8.90 24.96
C ILE A 158 -21.40 10.36 24.60
N THR A 159 -20.75 10.93 23.58
CA THR A 159 -20.97 12.31 23.13
C THR A 159 -22.38 12.51 22.57
N HIS A 160 -22.89 11.54 21.80
CA HIS A 160 -24.27 11.57 21.32
C HIS A 160 -25.26 11.60 22.50
N LEU A 161 -25.08 10.69 23.48
CA LEU A 161 -25.91 10.65 24.69
C LEU A 161 -25.76 11.92 25.57
N PHE A 162 -24.60 12.58 25.55
CA PHE A 162 -24.40 13.85 26.27
C PHE A 162 -25.26 14.97 25.68
N ASN A 163 -25.38 15.03 24.36
CA ASN A 163 -26.20 16.04 23.68
C ASN A 163 -27.68 15.92 24.06
N ASP A 164 -28.11 14.75 24.57
CA ASP A 164 -29.45 14.49 25.10
C ASP A 164 -29.63 14.97 26.56
N GLY A 165 -28.60 15.55 27.19
CA GLY A 165 -28.69 16.29 28.45
C GLY A 165 -28.28 15.55 29.73
N ASP A 166 -27.59 14.41 29.63
CA ASP A 166 -27.14 13.65 30.81
C ASP A 166 -25.86 14.24 31.45
N LYS A 167 -25.98 14.68 32.71
CA LYS A 167 -24.89 15.29 33.47
C LYS A 167 -23.79 14.32 33.89
N ASN A 168 -24.08 13.03 34.06
CA ASN A 168 -23.07 12.05 34.43
C ASN A 168 -22.13 11.79 33.24
N ILE A 169 -22.69 11.83 32.02
CA ILE A 169 -21.97 11.69 30.77
C ILE A 169 -21.01 12.88 30.55
N GLU A 170 -21.37 14.09 30.99
CA GLU A 170 -20.47 15.25 30.96
C GLU A 170 -19.19 15.01 31.78
N ILE A 171 -19.32 14.40 32.97
CA ILE A 171 -18.20 14.12 33.87
C ILE A 171 -17.28 13.08 33.24
N VAL A 172 -17.85 11.98 32.72
CA VAL A 172 -17.10 10.92 32.04
C VAL A 172 -16.36 11.45 30.82
N LEU A 173 -17.05 12.23 29.98
CA LEU A 173 -16.42 12.85 28.82
C LEU A 173 -15.27 13.75 29.26
N ARG A 174 -15.47 14.59 30.27
CA ARG A 174 -14.41 15.46 30.80
C ARG A 174 -13.23 14.67 31.35
N GLU A 175 -13.47 13.57 32.07
CA GLU A 175 -12.40 12.71 32.59
C GLU A 175 -11.64 12.00 31.46
N LEU A 176 -12.35 11.48 30.45
CA LEU A 176 -11.74 10.89 29.26
C LEU A 176 -10.82 11.90 28.59
N LEU A 177 -11.29 13.14 28.42
CA LEU A 177 -10.51 14.23 27.85
C LEU A 177 -9.37 14.72 28.76
N ASP A 178 -9.47 14.56 30.08
CA ASP A 178 -8.38 14.90 31.01
C ASP A 178 -7.29 13.82 31.04
N VAL A 179 -7.67 12.54 31.04
CA VAL A 179 -6.73 11.41 30.87
C VAL A 179 -6.03 11.53 29.53
N ALA A 180 -6.79 11.83 28.48
CA ALA A 180 -6.29 12.15 27.16
C ALA A 180 -5.21 13.24 27.17
N ASN A 181 -5.55 14.42 27.66
CA ASN A 181 -4.62 15.54 27.70
C ASN A 181 -3.36 15.21 28.51
N ARG A 182 -3.48 14.45 29.60
CA ARG A 182 -2.31 13.97 30.36
C ARG A 182 -1.45 12.98 29.58
N MET A 183 -2.04 12.14 28.73
CA MET A 183 -1.32 11.19 27.89
C MET A 183 -0.62 11.86 26.69
N LYS A 184 -1.07 13.03 26.24
CA LYS A 184 -0.45 13.79 25.14
C LYS A 184 1.01 14.15 25.41
N ASP A 185 1.33 14.48 26.66
CA ASP A 185 2.68 14.88 27.09
C ASP A 185 3.54 13.69 27.56
N VAL A 186 2.96 12.49 27.67
CA VAL A 186 3.72 11.28 28.00
C VAL A 186 4.58 10.93 26.80
N LYS A 187 5.90 11.05 26.96
CA LYS A 187 6.83 10.39 26.05
C LYS A 187 6.52 8.90 26.10
N PHE A 188 5.86 8.39 25.05
CA PHE A 188 5.64 6.96 24.90
C PHE A 188 6.98 6.25 25.05
N VAL A 189 6.97 5.18 25.84
CA VAL A 189 8.17 4.38 26.09
C VAL A 189 8.70 3.89 24.75
N ASP A 190 10.02 3.86 24.59
CA ASP A 190 10.68 3.48 23.34
C ASP A 190 10.26 2.09 22.81
N ASP A 191 9.68 1.24 23.66
CA ASP A 191 9.15 -0.09 23.36
C ASP A 191 7.66 -0.11 22.99
N SER A 192 6.95 1.03 23.06
CA SER A 192 5.54 1.13 22.66
C SER A 192 5.42 1.13 21.13
N LEU A 193 4.30 0.65 20.58
CA LEU A 193 4.09 0.68 19.13
C LEU A 193 3.77 2.09 18.65
N TYR A 194 4.46 2.50 17.59
CA TYR A 194 4.44 3.88 17.10
C TYR A 194 3.05 4.36 16.67
N LEU A 195 2.31 3.56 15.88
CA LEU A 195 1.00 4.00 15.39
C LEU A 195 -0.06 4.07 16.47
N GLY A 196 -0.02 3.18 17.46
CA GLY A 196 -0.92 3.29 18.61
C GLY A 196 -0.70 4.63 19.31
N SER A 197 0.56 5.02 19.52
CA SER A 197 0.93 6.30 20.10
C SER A 197 0.46 7.51 19.28
N VAL A 198 0.66 7.48 17.96
CA VAL A 198 0.19 8.54 17.04
C VAL A 198 -1.33 8.64 17.04
N TYR A 199 -2.02 7.52 16.87
CA TYR A 199 -3.47 7.47 16.82
C TYR A 199 -4.08 7.99 18.11
N LEU A 200 -3.58 7.51 19.26
CA LEU A 200 -4.02 8.00 20.55
C LEU A 200 -3.83 9.51 20.62
N ARG A 201 -2.63 10.04 20.33
CA ARG A 201 -2.41 11.48 20.38
C ARG A 201 -3.42 12.27 19.52
N GLU A 202 -3.62 11.89 18.26
CA GLU A 202 -4.54 12.61 17.37
C GLU A 202 -6.00 12.49 17.80
N PHE A 203 -6.42 11.29 18.19
CA PHE A 203 -7.74 11.03 18.77
C PHE A 203 -8.02 11.96 19.96
N LEU A 204 -7.04 12.09 20.85
CA LEU A 204 -7.13 12.97 22.02
C LEU A 204 -7.14 14.46 21.64
N GLU A 205 -6.40 14.86 20.60
CA GLU A 205 -6.43 16.24 20.09
C GLU A 205 -7.79 16.62 19.47
N LEU A 206 -8.42 15.70 18.72
CA LEU A 206 -9.72 15.92 18.09
C LEU A 206 -10.85 16.04 19.11
N HIS A 207 -10.85 15.19 20.15
CA HIS A 207 -11.93 15.17 21.12
C HIS A 207 -11.68 16.08 22.35
N GLY A 208 -10.42 16.42 22.66
CA GLY A 208 -9.93 17.17 23.84
C GLY A 208 -10.36 18.63 24.00
N GLY A 209 -11.15 19.18 23.07
CA GLY A 209 -11.83 20.47 23.26
C GLY A 209 -11.00 21.75 23.01
N TYR A 210 -9.84 21.66 22.34
CA TYR A 210 -9.02 22.83 22.01
C TYR A 210 -8.69 23.00 20.51
N GLY A 211 -9.17 22.11 19.64
CA GLY A 211 -9.00 22.21 18.19
C GLY A 211 -10.23 22.76 17.47
N ASP A 212 -10.01 23.39 16.32
CA ASP A 212 -11.01 23.83 15.34
C ASP A 212 -11.73 22.58 14.78
N LYS A 213 -12.66 21.99 15.56
CA LYS A 213 -13.31 20.69 15.29
C LYS A 213 -13.94 20.62 13.90
N ASP A 214 -14.43 21.75 13.40
CA ASP A 214 -15.14 21.83 12.12
C ASP A 214 -14.22 21.67 10.90
N LYS A 215 -12.90 21.88 11.04
CA LYS A 215 -11.96 21.84 9.90
C LYS A 215 -11.35 20.47 9.60
N LEU A 216 -11.09 19.66 10.62
CA LEU A 216 -10.43 18.35 10.43
C LEU A 216 -11.43 17.23 10.13
N ASP A 217 -12.67 17.34 10.60
CA ASP A 217 -13.67 16.28 10.43
C ASP A 217 -14.40 16.37 9.07
N SER A 218 -14.48 17.56 8.46
CA SER A 218 -15.21 17.77 7.20
C SER A 218 -14.40 17.47 5.93
N THR A 219 -13.06 17.50 6.00
CA THR A 219 -12.19 17.35 4.83
C THR A 219 -12.09 15.92 4.30
N ASP A 220 -12.26 14.92 5.16
CA ASP A 220 -12.19 13.51 4.74
C ASP A 220 -13.46 13.03 4.03
N THR A 221 -14.64 13.56 4.37
CA THR A 221 -15.93 12.95 4.01
C THR A 221 -16.46 13.32 2.62
N TYR A 222 -16.01 14.43 2.04
CA TYR A 222 -16.62 14.98 0.82
C TYR A 222 -15.63 15.53 -0.20
N VAL A 223 -14.33 15.36 0.04
CA VAL A 223 -13.30 15.93 -0.82
C VAL A 223 -12.48 14.82 -1.45
N PRO A 224 -12.45 14.72 -2.80
CA PRO A 224 -11.48 13.87 -3.47
C PRO A 224 -10.06 14.22 -3.02
N PHE A 225 -9.31 13.23 -2.56
CA PHE A 225 -7.92 13.40 -2.15
C PHE A 225 -7.02 12.54 -3.01
N GLU A 226 -5.79 13.03 -3.23
CA GLU A 226 -4.78 12.25 -3.92
C GLU A 226 -4.27 11.14 -2.98
N ILE A 227 -4.61 9.88 -3.32
CA ILE A 227 -4.17 8.71 -2.56
C ILE A 227 -2.73 8.35 -2.97
N THR A 228 -2.42 8.34 -4.25
CA THR A 228 -1.06 8.21 -4.80
C THR A 228 -0.93 9.13 -6.01
N LYS A 229 0.29 9.42 -6.47
CA LYS A 229 0.55 10.36 -7.55
C LYS A 229 -0.42 10.18 -8.73
N ASP A 230 -1.16 11.25 -9.04
CA ASP A 230 -2.15 11.33 -10.12
C ASP A 230 -3.35 10.37 -10.01
N VAL A 231 -3.61 9.81 -8.83
CA VAL A 231 -4.75 8.94 -8.53
C VAL A 231 -5.52 9.51 -7.35
N TYR A 232 -6.81 9.75 -7.58
CA TYR A 232 -7.69 10.35 -6.59
C TYR A 232 -8.61 9.30 -5.98
N ALA A 233 -9.01 9.56 -4.74
CA ALA A 233 -9.89 8.71 -3.97
C ALA A 233 -10.81 9.55 -3.08
N LEU A 234 -11.85 8.92 -2.56
CA LEU A 234 -12.85 9.54 -1.71
C LEU A 234 -13.21 8.59 -0.57
N PHE A 235 -13.34 9.11 0.65
CA PHE A 235 -13.92 8.32 1.73
C PHE A 235 -15.44 8.23 1.61
N THR A 236 -15.99 7.17 2.15
CA THR A 236 -17.42 7.06 2.42
C THR A 236 -17.82 7.99 3.57
N GLU A 237 -19.12 8.25 3.71
CA GLU A 237 -19.65 9.11 4.78
C GLU A 237 -19.26 8.62 6.18
N ASP A 238 -19.25 7.29 6.37
CA ASP A 238 -18.81 6.60 7.59
C ASP A 238 -17.28 6.61 7.80
N LYS A 239 -16.51 7.06 6.81
CA LYS A 239 -15.03 7.08 6.76
C LYS A 239 -14.36 5.72 6.92
N ASP A 240 -15.09 4.62 6.74
CA ASP A 240 -14.59 3.26 6.93
C ASP A 240 -14.21 2.58 5.61
N ARG A 241 -14.60 3.18 4.48
CA ARG A 241 -14.25 2.71 3.14
C ARG A 241 -13.75 3.85 2.26
N ILE A 242 -12.92 3.50 1.29
CA ILE A 242 -12.39 4.41 0.27
C ILE A 242 -12.80 3.88 -1.11
N PHE A 243 -13.28 4.78 -1.97
CA PHE A 243 -13.45 4.56 -3.40
C PHE A 243 -12.31 5.23 -4.15
N ILE A 244 -11.71 4.52 -5.09
CA ILE A 244 -10.63 5.03 -5.94
C ILE A 244 -11.21 5.38 -7.30
N ALA A 245 -10.99 6.63 -7.71
CA ALA A 245 -11.35 7.11 -9.03
C ALA A 245 -10.58 6.34 -10.11
N ASP A 246 -11.23 6.05 -11.24
CA ASP A 246 -10.51 5.48 -12.37
C ASP A 246 -9.53 6.51 -13.00
N HIS A 247 -8.84 6.09 -14.06
CA HIS A 247 -7.83 6.93 -14.70
C HIS A 247 -8.41 8.23 -15.28
N ASP A 248 -9.59 8.14 -15.91
CA ASP A 248 -10.17 9.28 -16.62
C ASP A 248 -10.76 10.27 -15.62
N LEU A 249 -11.44 9.76 -14.59
CA LEU A 249 -11.94 10.57 -13.48
C LEU A 249 -10.81 11.22 -12.69
N SER A 250 -9.73 10.48 -12.38
CA SER A 250 -8.53 11.04 -11.73
C SER A 250 -7.89 12.15 -12.57
N SER A 251 -7.86 12.00 -13.90
CA SER A 251 -7.36 13.04 -14.81
C SER A 251 -8.24 14.29 -14.77
N ASN A 252 -9.56 14.14 -14.78
CA ASN A 252 -10.50 15.26 -14.72
C ASN A 252 -10.38 16.03 -13.39
N ILE A 253 -10.28 15.31 -12.27
CA ILE A 253 -10.06 15.90 -10.94
C ILE A 253 -8.74 16.68 -10.93
N LYS A 254 -7.65 16.07 -11.42
CA LYS A 254 -6.34 16.71 -11.51
C LYS A 254 -6.35 17.98 -12.36
N ASP A 255 -7.03 17.95 -13.50
CA ASP A 255 -7.12 19.10 -14.39
C ASP A 255 -7.93 20.23 -13.73
N THR A 256 -9.05 19.91 -13.07
CA THR A 256 -9.87 20.85 -12.28
C THR A 256 -9.05 21.51 -11.16
N ILE A 257 -8.27 20.71 -10.42
CA ILE A 257 -7.36 21.23 -9.38
C ILE A 257 -6.33 22.19 -9.99
N LYS A 258 -5.84 21.94 -11.20
CA LYS A 258 -4.84 22.81 -11.85
C LYS A 258 -5.41 24.08 -12.46
N THR A 259 -6.64 24.03 -12.98
CA THR A 259 -7.25 25.17 -13.68
C THR A 259 -7.82 26.19 -12.71
N ASP A 260 -8.42 25.73 -11.62
CA ASP A 260 -9.29 26.58 -10.80
C ASP A 260 -8.66 26.97 -9.46
N TRP A 261 -7.51 26.39 -9.10
CA TRP A 261 -6.85 26.65 -7.82
C TRP A 261 -5.75 27.69 -7.98
N THR A 262 -6.03 28.91 -7.54
CA THR A 262 -5.02 29.96 -7.43
C THR A 262 -4.18 29.77 -6.16
N SER A 263 -3.01 30.42 -6.10
CA SER A 263 -2.18 30.48 -4.87
C SER A 263 -2.90 31.10 -3.67
N GLU A 264 -4.05 31.75 -3.89
CA GLU A 264 -4.90 32.34 -2.85
C GLU A 264 -5.64 31.27 -2.04
N PHE A 265 -6.03 30.15 -2.65
CA PHE A 265 -6.74 29.05 -1.98
C PHE A 265 -5.82 28.01 -1.35
N MET A 266 -4.61 27.89 -1.89
CA MET A 266 -3.63 26.90 -1.48
C MET A 266 -2.58 27.47 -0.53
N GLY A 267 -2.34 28.77 -0.52
CA GLY A 267 -1.14 29.30 0.11
C GLY A 267 0.14 28.98 -0.69
N PRO A 268 1.33 29.25 -0.14
CA PRO A 268 2.58 29.34 -0.91
C PRO A 268 3.09 28.00 -1.46
N GLU A 269 2.62 26.87 -0.94
CA GLU A 269 3.03 25.52 -1.36
C GLU A 269 2.26 25.03 -2.61
N GLY A 270 1.17 25.70 -3.02
CA GLY A 270 0.44 25.40 -4.27
C GLY A 270 -0.08 23.95 -4.37
N HIS A 271 -0.17 23.41 -5.60
CA HIS A 271 -0.74 22.07 -5.89
C HIS A 271 -0.03 20.90 -5.18
N ASP A 272 1.13 21.14 -4.57
CA ASP A 272 1.88 20.14 -3.82
C ASP A 272 1.39 19.99 -2.37
N LEU A 273 0.36 20.74 -1.96
CA LEU A 273 -0.24 20.62 -0.64
C LEU A 273 -1.11 19.38 -0.48
N PRO A 274 -0.99 18.65 0.65
CA PRO A 274 -1.95 17.64 1.01
C PRO A 274 -3.35 18.24 1.24
N SER A 275 -4.38 17.45 0.94
CA SER A 275 -5.77 17.92 0.98
C SER A 275 -6.25 18.39 2.34
N TYR A 276 -5.72 17.82 3.41
CA TYR A 276 -6.01 18.25 4.78
C TYR A 276 -5.42 19.63 5.15
N LYS A 277 -4.60 20.23 4.29
CA LYS A 277 -4.09 21.60 4.46
C LYS A 277 -4.86 22.64 3.62
N TYR A 278 -5.89 22.24 2.88
CA TYR A 278 -6.69 23.17 2.09
C TYR A 278 -7.49 24.10 3.01
N GLU A 279 -7.38 25.41 2.79
CA GLU A 279 -8.17 26.39 3.55
C GLU A 279 -9.62 26.47 3.04
N TYR A 280 -9.85 26.14 1.77
CA TYR A 280 -11.15 26.14 1.12
C TYR A 280 -11.26 24.97 0.13
N ILE A 281 -12.43 24.33 0.09
CA ILE A 281 -12.76 23.25 -0.86
C ILE A 281 -13.62 23.86 -1.97
N PRO A 282 -13.16 23.89 -3.23
CA PRO A 282 -13.97 24.38 -4.34
C PRO A 282 -15.20 23.49 -4.58
N GLU A 283 -16.33 24.13 -4.88
CA GLU A 283 -17.60 23.44 -5.19
C GLU A 283 -17.45 22.45 -6.35
N ASP A 284 -16.64 22.78 -7.36
CA ASP A 284 -16.38 21.91 -8.52
C ASP A 284 -15.73 20.56 -8.14
N LEU A 285 -15.05 20.47 -7.00
CA LEU A 285 -14.55 19.18 -6.51
C LEU A 285 -15.64 18.30 -5.91
N LEU A 286 -16.68 18.92 -5.35
CA LEU A 286 -17.82 18.21 -4.78
C LEU A 286 -18.65 17.54 -5.88
N ASP A 287 -18.64 18.09 -7.10
CA ASP A 287 -19.31 17.50 -8.28
C ASP A 287 -18.73 16.12 -8.64
N PHE A 288 -17.47 15.83 -8.29
CA PHE A 288 -16.86 14.51 -8.54
C PHE A 288 -17.26 13.45 -7.50
N THR A 289 -17.90 13.83 -6.38
CA THR A 289 -18.26 12.90 -5.30
C THR A 289 -19.17 11.78 -5.82
N ASP A 290 -20.24 12.15 -6.51
CA ASP A 290 -21.17 11.18 -7.10
C ASP A 290 -20.50 10.34 -8.20
N ASP A 291 -19.65 10.95 -9.02
CA ASP A 291 -18.91 10.23 -10.07
C ASP A 291 -17.97 9.18 -9.50
N ILE A 292 -17.26 9.49 -8.40
CA ILE A 292 -16.38 8.53 -7.72
C ILE A 292 -17.19 7.40 -7.08
N PHE A 293 -18.33 7.69 -6.43
CA PHE A 293 -19.16 6.64 -5.84
C PHE A 293 -19.79 5.73 -6.92
N ASN A 294 -20.14 6.28 -8.08
CA ASN A 294 -20.79 5.52 -9.15
C ASN A 294 -19.81 4.72 -10.02
N ALA A 295 -18.63 5.27 -10.33
CA ALA A 295 -17.68 4.67 -11.27
C ALA A 295 -16.37 4.18 -10.61
N GLY A 296 -16.10 4.58 -9.38
CA GLY A 296 -14.90 4.22 -8.65
C GLY A 296 -14.87 2.75 -8.22
N ILE A 297 -13.69 2.28 -7.84
CA ILE A 297 -13.45 0.93 -7.35
C ILE A 297 -13.20 0.99 -5.84
N LEU A 298 -13.84 0.12 -5.06
CA LEU A 298 -13.54 0.01 -3.63
C LEU A 298 -12.07 -0.35 -3.41
N LEU A 299 -11.45 0.28 -2.41
CA LEU A 299 -10.03 0.10 -2.11
C LEU A 299 -9.68 -1.37 -1.80
N ASP A 300 -10.59 -2.15 -1.21
CA ASP A 300 -10.34 -3.57 -0.93
C ASP A 300 -10.18 -4.39 -2.22
N ASP A 301 -11.03 -4.15 -3.21
CA ASP A 301 -10.97 -4.77 -4.53
C ASP A 301 -9.77 -4.25 -5.33
N TYR A 302 -9.44 -2.97 -5.18
CA TYR A 302 -8.23 -2.41 -5.77
C TYR A 302 -6.96 -3.06 -5.19
N ILE A 303 -6.84 -3.19 -3.86
CA ILE A 303 -5.72 -3.86 -3.17
C ILE A 303 -5.61 -5.33 -3.61
N LYS A 304 -6.74 -6.05 -3.72
CA LYS A 304 -6.77 -7.42 -4.26
C LYS A 304 -6.27 -7.46 -5.71
N SER A 305 -6.66 -6.50 -6.54
CA SER A 305 -6.22 -6.41 -7.95
C SER A 305 -4.71 -6.16 -8.08
N LEU A 306 -4.10 -5.54 -7.07
CA LEU A 306 -2.65 -5.34 -6.98
C LEU A 306 -1.90 -6.58 -6.48
N GLY A 307 -2.60 -7.69 -6.20
CA GLY A 307 -2.02 -8.94 -5.73
C GLY A 307 -1.67 -8.97 -4.25
N ILE A 308 -2.10 -7.97 -3.48
CA ILE A 308 -1.90 -7.92 -2.03
C ILE A 308 -2.90 -8.88 -1.38
N LYS A 309 -2.38 -9.89 -0.67
CA LYS A 309 -3.20 -10.84 0.10
C LYS A 309 -3.48 -10.27 1.49
N ALA A 310 -4.22 -9.17 1.53
CA ALA A 310 -4.65 -8.54 2.77
C ALA A 310 -5.99 -9.10 3.26
N GLY A 311 -6.10 -9.34 4.56
CA GLY A 311 -7.39 -9.52 5.21
C GLY A 311 -8.15 -8.20 5.28
N LEU A 312 -9.49 -8.27 5.45
CA LEU A 312 -10.35 -7.10 5.59
C LEU A 312 -9.86 -6.13 6.67
N GLU A 313 -9.36 -6.67 7.78
CA GLU A 313 -8.81 -5.89 8.90
C GLU A 313 -7.61 -5.04 8.50
N GLU A 314 -6.68 -5.61 7.73
CA GLU A 314 -5.48 -4.88 7.31
C GLU A 314 -5.84 -3.75 6.34
N VAL A 315 -6.89 -3.94 5.53
CA VAL A 315 -7.46 -2.88 4.68
C VAL A 315 -8.15 -1.81 5.53
N LYS A 316 -8.94 -2.18 6.54
CA LYS A 316 -9.56 -1.22 7.47
C LYS A 316 -8.51 -0.40 8.22
N ASP A 317 -7.47 -1.05 8.75
CA ASP A 317 -6.37 -0.34 9.40
C ASP A 317 -5.69 0.63 8.43
N TYR A 318 -5.48 0.22 7.18
CA TYR A 318 -4.95 1.08 6.12
C TYR A 318 -5.85 2.30 5.84
N VAL A 319 -7.17 2.10 5.72
CA VAL A 319 -8.15 3.20 5.59
C VAL A 319 -8.04 4.18 6.76
N THR A 320 -8.02 3.67 7.99
CA THR A 320 -7.91 4.49 9.19
C THR A 320 -6.61 5.31 9.20
N MET A 321 -5.49 4.70 8.81
CA MET A 321 -4.19 5.38 8.74
C MET A 321 -4.10 6.43 7.63
N LEU A 322 -4.96 6.36 6.61
CA LEU A 322 -5.05 7.38 5.56
C LEU A 322 -5.89 8.60 5.95
N ARG A 323 -6.66 8.53 7.04
CA ARG A 323 -7.44 9.68 7.54
C ARG A 323 -6.53 10.86 7.84
N SER A 324 -7.03 12.06 7.55
CA SER A 324 -6.23 13.29 7.55
C SER A 324 -5.38 13.53 8.81
N PRO A 325 -5.90 13.36 10.05
CA PRO A 325 -5.12 13.59 11.27
C PRO A 325 -3.89 12.68 11.38
N ILE A 326 -4.08 11.38 11.16
CA ILE A 326 -3.03 10.36 11.29
C ILE A 326 -2.04 10.49 10.14
N ARG A 327 -2.55 10.62 8.91
CA ARG A 327 -1.74 10.81 7.71
C ARG A 327 -0.82 12.01 7.86
N ARG A 328 -1.33 13.15 8.34
CA ARG A 328 -0.54 14.36 8.60
C ARG A 328 0.64 14.08 9.52
N VAL A 329 0.41 13.44 10.67
CA VAL A 329 1.48 13.15 11.62
C VAL A 329 2.53 12.22 11.02
N ILE A 330 2.11 11.22 10.24
CA ILE A 330 3.04 10.33 9.54
C ILE A 330 3.87 11.12 8.52
N GLU A 331 3.23 11.90 7.65
CA GLU A 331 3.94 12.68 6.63
C GLU A 331 4.93 13.71 7.25
N GLU A 332 4.51 14.39 8.33
CA GLU A 332 5.37 15.33 9.07
C GLU A 332 6.53 14.64 9.77
N ASN A 333 6.28 13.53 10.46
CA ASN A 333 7.31 12.80 11.21
C ASN A 333 8.34 12.11 10.31
N PHE A 334 8.00 11.81 9.07
CA PHE A 334 8.89 11.15 8.11
C PHE A 334 9.47 12.09 7.06
N GLY A 335 8.96 13.32 6.93
CA GLY A 335 9.47 14.32 6.00
C GLY A 335 9.16 14.02 4.52
N PHE A 336 8.11 13.25 4.23
CA PHE A 336 7.65 13.00 2.85
C PHE A 336 6.13 12.79 2.79
N ARG A 337 5.53 13.06 1.62
CA ARG A 337 4.09 12.82 1.38
C ARG A 337 3.82 11.36 1.05
N LEU A 338 2.80 10.74 1.63
CA LEU A 338 2.42 9.36 1.29
C LEU A 338 2.09 9.22 -0.21
N THR A 339 1.64 10.28 -0.89
CA THR A 339 1.38 10.27 -2.33
C THR A 339 2.60 9.98 -3.19
N ALA A 340 3.82 10.22 -2.67
CA ALA A 340 5.07 9.87 -3.33
C ALA A 340 5.31 8.34 -3.38
N LEU A 341 4.55 7.57 -2.59
CA LEU A 341 4.53 6.11 -2.60
C LEU A 341 3.33 5.62 -3.42
N SER A 342 3.49 4.49 -4.11
CA SER A 342 2.36 3.74 -4.67
C SER A 342 1.46 3.19 -3.56
N VAL A 343 0.18 2.89 -3.86
CA VAL A 343 -0.75 2.29 -2.89
C VAL A 343 -0.18 1.01 -2.26
N VAL A 344 0.56 0.21 -3.04
CA VAL A 344 1.24 -0.99 -2.54
C VAL A 344 2.31 -0.63 -1.51
N GLU A 345 3.17 0.34 -1.80
CA GLU A 345 4.21 0.82 -0.88
C GLU A 345 3.60 1.44 0.38
N GLN A 346 2.56 2.27 0.24
CA GLN A 346 1.85 2.84 1.39
C GLN A 346 1.26 1.76 2.28
N PHE A 347 0.60 0.76 1.69
CA PHE A 347 0.02 -0.34 2.44
C PHE A 347 1.09 -1.08 3.27
N TYR A 348 2.21 -1.44 2.64
CA TYR A 348 3.31 -2.11 3.35
C TYR A 348 3.98 -1.22 4.39
N PHE A 349 4.13 0.08 4.11
CA PHE A 349 4.68 1.02 5.07
C PHE A 349 3.82 1.15 6.33
N LEU A 350 2.55 1.42 6.13
CA LEU A 350 1.61 1.65 7.21
C LEU A 350 1.42 0.36 8.02
N ASN A 351 1.39 -0.80 7.35
CA ASN A 351 1.40 -2.09 8.05
C ASN A 351 2.73 -2.36 8.79
N TYR A 352 3.88 -1.92 8.28
CA TYR A 352 5.15 -1.99 9.00
C TYR A 352 5.11 -1.14 10.28
N LEU A 353 4.64 0.11 10.19
CA LEU A 353 4.54 1.00 11.34
C LEU A 353 3.61 0.47 12.44
N LYS A 354 2.60 -0.32 12.06
CA LYS A 354 1.66 -0.97 13.01
C LYS A 354 2.34 -1.96 13.93
N HIS A 355 3.46 -2.55 13.50
CA HIS A 355 4.18 -3.59 14.23
C HIS A 355 5.53 -3.09 14.77
N THR A 356 5.82 -1.80 14.61
CA THR A 356 7.15 -1.23 14.90
C THR A 356 7.08 -0.33 16.12
N THR A 357 8.10 -0.44 16.98
CA THR A 357 8.21 0.37 18.19
C THR A 357 8.61 1.81 17.88
N VAL A 358 8.37 2.72 18.83
CA VAL A 358 8.79 4.12 18.74
C VAL A 358 10.31 4.25 18.51
N SER A 359 11.14 3.44 19.18
CA SER A 359 12.60 3.46 18.99
C SER A 359 13.01 3.09 17.56
N THR A 360 12.48 2.00 17.01
CA THR A 360 12.79 1.58 15.65
C THR A 360 12.28 2.57 14.62
N VAL A 361 11.09 3.16 14.84
CA VAL A 361 10.58 4.23 13.97
C VAL A 361 11.47 5.46 14.00
N LYS A 362 12.03 5.87 15.15
CA LYS A 362 12.98 7.00 15.20
C LYS A 362 14.20 6.77 14.31
N THR A 363 14.81 5.59 14.36
CA THR A 363 15.94 5.23 13.48
C THR A 363 15.54 5.33 12.01
N MET A 364 14.34 4.84 11.68
CA MET A 364 13.81 4.91 10.32
C MET A 364 13.52 6.35 9.87
N GLN A 365 12.97 7.18 10.76
CA GLN A 365 12.75 8.61 10.51
C GLN A 365 14.08 9.29 10.21
N GLU A 366 15.11 9.09 11.05
CA GLU A 366 16.44 9.65 10.82
C GLU A 366 16.98 9.21 9.46
N PHE A 367 16.93 7.91 9.15
CA PHE A 367 17.35 7.39 7.85
C PHE A 367 16.64 8.10 6.68
N ILE A 368 15.31 8.23 6.74
CA ILE A 368 14.52 8.84 5.67
C ILE A 368 14.78 10.35 5.56
N HIS A 369 14.97 11.06 6.66
CA HIS A 369 15.38 12.47 6.61
C HIS A 369 16.75 12.65 5.93
N HIS A 370 17.67 11.71 6.11
CA HIS A 370 19.01 11.79 5.50
C HIS A 370 19.01 11.45 4.01
N TYR A 371 18.20 10.48 3.57
CA TYR A 371 18.27 9.92 2.21
C TYR A 371 17.03 10.17 1.35
N GLY A 372 15.93 10.65 1.92
CA GLY A 372 14.69 10.98 1.23
C GLY A 372 13.76 9.79 0.96
N VAL A 373 12.69 10.06 0.21
CA VAL A 373 11.64 9.08 -0.10
C VAL A 373 12.13 7.89 -0.91
N ASP A 374 13.19 8.04 -1.71
CA ASP A 374 13.74 6.93 -2.49
C ASP A 374 14.33 5.85 -1.59
N ALA A 375 15.01 6.25 -0.51
CA ALA A 375 15.54 5.32 0.48
C ALA A 375 14.40 4.62 1.25
N MET A 376 13.31 5.35 1.49
CA MET A 376 12.10 4.77 2.04
C MET A 376 11.51 3.70 1.11
N ARG A 377 11.41 3.99 -0.18
CA ARG A 377 10.94 3.01 -1.18
C ARG A 377 11.84 1.79 -1.25
N SER A 378 13.16 1.98 -1.18
CA SER A 378 14.11 0.87 -1.04
C SER A 378 13.86 0.04 0.21
N PHE A 379 13.68 0.69 1.37
CA PHE A 379 13.37 0.04 2.64
C PHE A 379 12.12 -0.83 2.56
N LEU A 380 11.04 -0.32 1.97
CA LEU A 380 9.77 -1.03 1.83
C LEU A 380 9.81 -2.18 0.85
N ALA A 381 10.52 -2.00 -0.26
CA ALA A 381 10.55 -2.99 -1.29
C ALA A 381 11.20 -4.29 -0.80
N ILE A 382 12.09 -4.23 0.21
CA ILE A 382 12.66 -5.44 0.82
C ILE A 382 11.86 -6.00 2.01
N ILE A 383 10.64 -5.54 2.29
CA ILE A 383 9.81 -6.11 3.38
C ILE A 383 9.54 -7.63 3.20
N TYR A 384 9.81 -8.19 2.03
CA TYR A 384 9.81 -9.64 1.78
C TYR A 384 11.00 -10.41 2.40
N ASP A 385 12.03 -9.73 2.90
CA ASP A 385 13.14 -10.30 3.65
C ASP A 385 13.31 -9.57 4.99
N LYS A 386 13.12 -10.34 6.07
CA LYS A 386 13.13 -9.87 7.46
C LYS A 386 14.42 -9.12 7.85
N ASN A 387 15.54 -9.42 7.19
CA ASN A 387 16.83 -8.84 7.54
C ASN A 387 17.24 -7.65 6.66
N ALA A 388 16.64 -7.48 5.49
CA ALA A 388 17.23 -6.57 4.53
C ALA A 388 16.82 -5.10 4.72
N SER A 389 15.79 -4.81 5.52
CA SER A 389 15.57 -3.47 6.06
C SER A 389 16.74 -2.99 6.93
N GLU A 390 17.30 -3.88 7.76
CA GLU A 390 18.49 -3.60 8.56
C GLU A 390 19.73 -3.48 7.68
N ASN A 391 19.86 -4.34 6.66
CA ASN A 391 20.97 -4.28 5.72
C ASN A 391 20.99 -2.96 4.93
N ILE A 392 19.84 -2.45 4.50
CA ILE A 392 19.72 -1.12 3.86
C ILE A 392 20.22 -0.01 4.79
N MET A 393 19.76 0.00 6.05
CA MET A 393 20.14 1.04 7.00
C MET A 393 21.63 1.00 7.31
N ILE A 394 22.18 -0.20 7.52
CA ILE A 394 23.62 -0.42 7.73
C ILE A 394 24.39 0.06 6.50
N PHE A 395 23.98 -0.37 5.30
CA PHE A 395 24.63 0.02 4.05
C PHE A 395 24.66 1.54 3.88
N GLY A 396 23.51 2.21 4.02
CA GLY A 396 23.39 3.66 3.87
C GLY A 396 24.33 4.43 4.80
N THR A 397 24.51 3.93 6.03
CA THR A 397 25.38 4.56 7.06
C THR A 397 26.87 4.28 6.88
N MET A 398 27.25 3.29 6.05
CA MET A 398 28.65 2.89 5.85
C MET A 398 29.30 3.51 4.61
N ILE A 399 28.53 3.89 3.60
CA ILE A 399 29.03 4.60 2.42
C ILE A 399 28.75 6.11 2.54
N ASP A 400 29.39 6.92 1.69
CA ASP A 400 29.11 8.35 1.69
C ASP A 400 27.65 8.66 1.30
N GLN A 401 27.14 9.75 1.85
CA GLN A 401 25.72 10.06 1.78
C GLN A 401 25.22 10.29 0.35
N ASP A 402 26.04 10.91 -0.51
CA ASP A 402 25.64 11.23 -1.87
C ASP A 402 25.59 9.98 -2.75
N THR A 403 26.56 9.08 -2.59
CA THR A 403 26.55 7.76 -3.22
C THR A 403 25.33 6.95 -2.79
N ALA A 404 25.04 6.88 -1.48
CA ALA A 404 23.86 6.18 -0.98
C ALA A 404 22.56 6.74 -1.57
N LYS A 405 22.41 8.07 -1.61
CA LYS A 405 21.26 8.72 -2.26
C LYS A 405 21.13 8.33 -3.72
N GLY A 406 22.23 8.34 -4.48
CA GLY A 406 22.26 7.95 -5.89
C GLY A 406 21.80 6.50 -6.11
N MET A 407 22.21 5.60 -5.21
CA MET A 407 21.81 4.19 -5.25
C MET A 407 20.34 3.98 -4.90
N PHE A 408 19.84 4.60 -3.82
CA PHE A 408 18.43 4.53 -3.46
C PHE A 408 17.53 5.09 -4.57
N LYS A 409 17.95 6.20 -5.19
CA LYS A 409 17.25 6.76 -6.35
C LYS A 409 17.24 5.77 -7.53
N SER A 410 18.39 5.21 -7.90
CA SER A 410 18.49 4.23 -9.00
C SER A 410 17.63 2.99 -8.75
N TYR A 411 17.54 2.56 -7.49
CA TYR A 411 16.65 1.49 -7.06
C TYR A 411 15.16 1.86 -7.24
N ALA A 412 14.75 3.02 -6.72
CA ALA A 412 13.37 3.49 -6.79
C ALA A 412 12.91 3.68 -8.25
N GLU A 413 13.80 4.22 -9.10
CA GLU A 413 13.59 4.33 -10.55
C GLU A 413 13.46 2.96 -11.22
N SER A 414 14.29 1.97 -10.83
CA SER A 414 14.20 0.61 -11.37
C SER A 414 12.82 -0.03 -11.09
N ILE A 415 12.28 0.18 -9.88
CA ILE A 415 10.92 -0.25 -9.54
C ILE A 415 9.88 0.45 -10.41
N ASP A 416 10.00 1.77 -10.59
CA ASP A 416 9.06 2.53 -11.42
C ASP A 416 9.07 2.06 -12.87
N LYS A 417 10.26 1.88 -13.46
CA LYS A 417 10.38 1.38 -14.84
C LYS A 417 9.86 -0.05 -14.97
N ALA A 418 10.06 -0.90 -13.96
CA ALA A 418 9.44 -2.23 -13.93
C ALA A 418 7.91 -2.16 -13.92
N ASN A 419 7.32 -1.26 -13.13
CA ASN A 419 5.87 -1.03 -13.10
C ASN A 419 5.34 -0.50 -14.44
N VAL A 420 6.05 0.44 -15.08
CA VAL A 420 5.69 0.96 -16.41
C VAL A 420 5.73 -0.15 -17.46
N LEU A 421 6.80 -0.95 -17.46
CA LEU A 421 6.91 -2.11 -18.36
C LEU A 421 5.74 -3.08 -18.13
N ALA A 422 5.43 -3.41 -16.87
CA ALA A 422 4.32 -4.27 -16.55
C ALA A 422 2.97 -3.73 -17.06
N LYS A 423 2.72 -2.41 -16.92
CA LYS A 423 1.53 -1.75 -17.45
C LYS A 423 1.44 -1.82 -18.98
N LYS A 424 2.58 -1.74 -19.69
CA LYS A 424 2.61 -1.85 -21.17
C LYS A 424 2.48 -3.28 -21.68
N LEU A 425 2.97 -4.24 -20.91
CA LEU A 425 2.74 -5.66 -21.16
C LEU A 425 1.28 -6.05 -20.90
N ASN A 426 0.51 -5.21 -20.20
CA ASN A 426 -0.90 -5.44 -19.91
C ASN A 426 -1.71 -5.55 -21.21
N ILE A 427 -2.00 -6.78 -21.61
CA ILE A 427 -2.92 -7.12 -22.68
C ILE A 427 -4.32 -6.78 -22.18
N SER A 428 -5.14 -6.22 -23.05
CA SER A 428 -6.51 -5.72 -22.85
C SER A 428 -7.53 -6.69 -22.22
N ASP A 429 -7.11 -7.84 -21.70
CA ASP A 429 -7.94 -8.81 -20.99
C ASP A 429 -7.56 -8.84 -19.50
N ARG A 430 -8.12 -7.89 -18.72
CA ARG A 430 -7.90 -7.75 -17.26
C ARG A 430 -8.29 -9.01 -16.46
N ASN A 431 -8.87 -10.02 -17.10
CA ASN A 431 -9.33 -11.25 -16.48
C ASN A 431 -8.33 -12.43 -16.57
N ASP A 432 -7.20 -12.30 -17.28
CA ASP A 432 -6.20 -13.38 -17.31
C ASP A 432 -5.33 -13.36 -16.03
N VAL A 433 -5.79 -14.09 -15.01
CA VAL A 433 -5.10 -14.31 -13.73
C VAL A 433 -3.63 -14.71 -13.90
N LEU A 434 -3.29 -15.44 -14.96
CA LEU A 434 -1.91 -15.86 -15.21
C LEU A 434 -1.00 -14.68 -15.52
N LEU A 435 -1.47 -13.74 -16.34
CA LEU A 435 -0.71 -12.56 -16.73
C LEU A 435 -0.53 -11.60 -15.56
N SER A 436 -1.60 -11.38 -14.77
CA SER A 436 -1.50 -10.62 -13.52
C SER A 436 -0.48 -11.24 -12.56
N THR A 437 -0.47 -12.58 -12.47
CA THR A 437 0.53 -13.31 -11.66
C THR A 437 1.94 -13.10 -12.21
N LEU A 438 2.16 -13.20 -13.52
CA LEU A 438 3.47 -12.94 -14.12
C LEU A 438 3.97 -11.52 -13.81
N LEU A 439 3.14 -10.50 -13.98
CA LEU A 439 3.53 -9.11 -13.76
C LEU A 439 3.94 -8.87 -12.31
N LEU A 440 3.17 -9.44 -11.37
CA LEU A 440 3.50 -9.41 -9.96
C LEU A 440 4.85 -10.10 -9.68
N GLU A 441 5.05 -11.29 -10.23
CA GLU A 441 6.27 -12.08 -10.04
C GLU A 441 7.49 -11.44 -10.72
N PHE A 442 7.32 -10.80 -11.86
CA PHE A 442 8.36 -9.98 -12.51
C PHE A 442 8.80 -8.85 -11.59
N LYS A 443 7.83 -8.08 -11.07
CA LYS A 443 8.08 -6.99 -10.12
C LYS A 443 8.79 -7.51 -8.87
N GLN A 444 8.30 -8.60 -8.28
CA GLN A 444 8.91 -9.23 -7.11
C GLN A 444 10.32 -9.76 -7.40
N GLY A 445 10.55 -10.34 -8.58
CA GLY A 445 11.87 -10.81 -9.00
C GLY A 445 12.88 -9.68 -9.09
N MET A 446 12.49 -8.53 -9.66
CA MET A 446 13.30 -7.31 -9.70
C MET A 446 13.61 -6.79 -8.29
N ILE A 447 12.59 -6.72 -7.44
CA ILE A 447 12.71 -6.27 -6.04
C ILE A 447 13.68 -7.16 -5.26
N LYS A 448 13.49 -8.49 -5.30
CA LYS A 448 14.36 -9.48 -4.63
C LYS A 448 15.80 -9.33 -5.10
N ARG A 449 16.00 -9.17 -6.41
CA ARG A 449 17.33 -9.03 -7.01
C ARG A 449 18.04 -7.76 -6.59
N ALA A 450 17.32 -6.67 -6.53
CA ALA A 450 17.87 -5.43 -6.04
C ALA A 450 18.11 -5.49 -4.52
N GLY A 451 17.33 -6.28 -3.76
CA GLY A 451 17.64 -6.65 -2.38
C GLY A 451 18.99 -7.37 -2.23
N HIS A 452 19.28 -8.35 -3.09
CA HIS A 452 20.58 -9.01 -3.13
C HIS A 452 21.73 -8.02 -3.40
N LEU A 453 21.52 -6.97 -4.18
CA LEU A 453 22.54 -5.94 -4.38
C LEU A 453 22.81 -5.12 -3.11
N PHE A 454 21.82 -4.90 -2.24
CA PHE A 454 22.06 -4.31 -0.92
C PHE A 454 22.82 -5.26 0.01
N ASP A 455 22.55 -6.57 -0.07
CA ASP A 455 23.33 -7.57 0.68
C ASP A 455 24.80 -7.56 0.24
N ALA A 456 25.06 -7.40 -1.06
CA ALA A 456 26.41 -7.18 -1.58
C ALA A 456 27.03 -5.91 -1.02
N GLY A 457 26.30 -4.80 -1.04
CA GLY A 457 26.75 -3.55 -0.43
C GLY A 457 27.15 -3.71 1.03
N LYS A 458 26.36 -4.44 1.82
CA LYS A 458 26.69 -4.76 3.20
C LYS A 458 27.95 -5.63 3.32
N GLN A 459 28.12 -6.64 2.48
CA GLN A 459 29.32 -7.47 2.51
C GLN A 459 30.58 -6.68 2.16
N ILE A 460 30.50 -5.83 1.13
CA ILE A 460 31.56 -4.92 0.72
C ILE A 460 31.91 -4.01 1.89
N SER A 461 30.92 -3.34 2.49
CA SER A 461 31.13 -2.38 3.57
C SER A 461 31.63 -3.00 4.88
N LEU A 462 31.33 -4.27 5.15
CA LEU A 462 31.81 -5.00 6.32
C LEU A 462 33.18 -5.66 6.11
N SER A 463 33.63 -5.82 4.88
CA SER A 463 34.91 -6.45 4.60
C SER A 463 36.06 -5.48 4.95
N GLU A 464 37.09 -5.96 5.65
CA GLU A 464 38.28 -5.15 5.98
C GLU A 464 39.03 -4.63 4.74
N TYR A 465 38.68 -5.15 3.56
CA TYR A 465 39.24 -4.81 2.25
C TYR A 465 38.20 -4.18 1.31
N GLY A 466 37.02 -3.82 1.84
CA GLY A 466 35.91 -3.21 1.11
C GLY A 466 36.38 -1.99 0.35
N GLY A 467 36.64 -2.18 -0.94
CA GLY A 467 37.35 -1.21 -1.75
C GLY A 467 36.44 -0.13 -2.31
N GLU A 468 37.01 1.05 -2.56
CA GLU A 468 36.38 2.08 -3.42
C GLU A 468 35.96 1.47 -4.77
N GLU A 469 36.75 0.54 -5.32
CA GLU A 469 36.47 -0.20 -6.56
C GLU A 469 35.21 -1.08 -6.47
N GLU A 470 34.98 -1.78 -5.35
CA GLU A 470 33.80 -2.63 -5.17
C GLU A 470 32.52 -1.80 -5.02
N THR A 471 32.64 -0.63 -4.39
CA THR A 471 31.53 0.33 -4.30
C THR A 471 31.18 0.90 -5.69
N VAL A 472 32.19 1.24 -6.50
CA VAL A 472 31.99 1.67 -7.90
C VAL A 472 31.31 0.57 -8.72
N ASP A 473 31.75 -0.68 -8.57
CA ASP A 473 31.14 -1.84 -9.23
C ASP A 473 29.66 -2.01 -8.84
N LEU A 474 29.33 -1.81 -7.55
CA LEU A 474 27.97 -1.88 -7.06
C LEU A 474 27.07 -0.75 -7.61
N ILE A 475 27.58 0.50 -7.64
CA ILE A 475 26.88 1.63 -8.25
C ILE A 475 26.58 1.33 -9.73
N ALA A 476 27.59 0.89 -10.47
CA ALA A 476 27.44 0.54 -11.87
C ALA A 476 26.42 -0.58 -12.08
N ALA A 477 26.35 -1.57 -11.17
CA ALA A 477 25.34 -2.61 -11.22
C ALA A 477 23.91 -2.04 -11.10
N TYR A 478 23.65 -1.12 -10.16
CA TYR A 478 22.35 -0.45 -10.04
C TYR A 478 22.01 0.42 -11.26
N GLU A 479 22.97 1.20 -11.75
CA GLU A 479 22.79 2.02 -12.95
C GLU A 479 22.48 1.17 -14.18
N GLY A 480 23.13 0.02 -14.32
CA GLY A 480 22.88 -0.92 -15.41
C GLY A 480 21.47 -1.51 -15.35
N VAL A 481 21.00 -1.87 -14.15
CA VAL A 481 19.63 -2.34 -13.92
C VAL A 481 18.61 -1.27 -14.29
N ALA A 482 18.81 -0.04 -13.80
CA ALA A 482 17.93 1.08 -14.11
C ALA A 482 17.91 1.38 -15.62
N LYS A 483 19.08 1.35 -16.29
CA LYS A 483 19.22 1.64 -17.72
C LYS A 483 18.49 0.62 -18.59
N ILE A 484 18.67 -0.69 -18.36
CA ILE A 484 17.98 -1.70 -19.18
C ILE A 484 16.46 -1.66 -18.97
N LEU A 485 15.97 -1.44 -17.75
CA LEU A 485 14.53 -1.29 -17.49
C LEU A 485 13.97 -0.03 -18.14
N SER A 486 14.69 1.09 -18.06
CA SER A 486 14.33 2.34 -18.74
C SER A 486 14.15 2.09 -20.25
N VAL A 487 15.14 1.46 -20.90
CA VAL A 487 15.05 1.11 -22.32
C VAL A 487 13.87 0.17 -22.58
N LEU A 488 13.68 -0.92 -21.82
CA LEU A 488 12.60 -1.88 -22.04
C LEU A 488 11.21 -1.27 -21.83
N SER A 489 11.07 -0.39 -20.85
CA SER A 489 9.80 0.23 -20.47
C SER A 489 9.41 1.39 -21.38
N GLU A 490 10.34 2.03 -22.08
CA GLU A 490 10.08 3.25 -22.88
C GLU A 490 10.38 3.10 -24.37
N VAL A 491 10.93 1.95 -24.79
CA VAL A 491 11.13 1.67 -26.21
C VAL A 491 9.80 1.74 -26.97
N GLY A 492 9.73 2.66 -27.95
CA GLY A 492 8.54 2.88 -28.78
C GLY A 492 7.59 4.01 -28.34
N ASP A 493 7.88 4.73 -27.24
CA ASP A 493 7.07 5.88 -26.80
C ASP A 493 7.49 7.22 -27.43
N ASP A 494 8.62 7.25 -28.15
CA ASP A 494 9.20 8.45 -28.78
C ASP A 494 9.41 9.64 -27.82
N LYS A 495 9.39 9.41 -26.50
CA LYS A 495 9.64 10.42 -25.45
C LYS A 495 11.10 10.44 -24.97
N SER A 496 11.63 9.27 -24.61
CA SER A 496 12.97 9.13 -24.05
C SER A 496 13.96 8.45 -25.00
N TYR A 497 13.43 7.67 -25.94
CA TYR A 497 14.23 6.91 -26.89
C TYR A 497 13.66 6.97 -28.30
N ILE A 498 14.54 7.20 -29.27
CA ILE A 498 14.26 7.11 -30.71
C ILE A 498 14.64 5.72 -31.19
N VAL A 499 13.69 5.00 -31.79
CA VAL A 499 13.97 3.71 -32.43
C VAL A 499 14.31 3.97 -33.90
N THR A 500 15.57 3.77 -34.29
CA THR A 500 16.01 4.04 -35.67
C THR A 500 15.92 2.81 -36.56
N GLN A 501 16.00 1.62 -35.98
CA GLN A 501 15.89 0.37 -36.73
C GLN A 501 15.16 -0.69 -35.89
N VAL A 502 14.28 -1.44 -36.55
CA VAL A 502 13.67 -2.66 -36.02
C VAL A 502 13.95 -3.80 -36.97
N LYS A 503 14.55 -4.89 -36.48
CA LYS A 503 14.75 -6.12 -37.26
C LYS A 503 14.17 -7.31 -36.50
N LYS A 504 13.27 -8.04 -37.16
CA LYS A 504 12.75 -9.34 -36.68
C LYS A 504 13.46 -10.47 -37.43
N GLU A 505 14.02 -11.41 -36.70
CA GLU A 505 14.65 -12.62 -37.22
C GLU A 505 13.97 -13.85 -36.61
N THR A 506 13.58 -14.81 -37.43
CA THR A 506 13.20 -16.15 -36.96
C THR A 506 14.45 -17.01 -37.00
N GLY A 507 14.84 -17.59 -35.86
CA GLY A 507 16.05 -18.40 -35.74
C GLY A 507 16.01 -19.67 -36.60
N GLY A 508 17.17 -20.31 -36.78
CA GLY A 508 17.25 -21.64 -37.41
C GLY A 508 16.63 -22.78 -36.57
N ASP A 509 16.12 -22.44 -35.38
CA ASP A 509 15.15 -23.20 -34.61
C ASP A 509 13.81 -22.48 -34.78
N THR A 510 12.83 -23.11 -35.42
CA THR A 510 11.62 -22.45 -35.95
C THR A 510 10.75 -21.76 -34.89
N THR A 511 11.03 -21.99 -33.61
CA THR A 511 10.31 -21.42 -32.46
C THR A 511 10.96 -20.17 -31.88
N MET A 512 12.24 -19.88 -32.19
CA MET A 512 12.94 -18.73 -31.62
C MET A 512 12.69 -17.46 -32.44
N GLN A 513 12.13 -16.43 -31.80
CA GLN A 513 11.97 -15.10 -32.38
C GLN A 513 12.99 -14.15 -31.78
N THR A 514 13.69 -13.40 -32.62
CA THR A 514 14.67 -12.38 -32.18
C THR A 514 14.29 -11.02 -32.72
N PHE A 515 14.14 -10.05 -31.82
CA PHE A 515 13.93 -8.64 -32.13
C PHE A 515 15.22 -7.88 -31.86
N LYS A 516 15.64 -7.02 -32.79
CA LYS A 516 16.80 -6.14 -32.64
C LYS A 516 16.38 -4.71 -32.88
N PHE A 517 16.74 -3.84 -31.96
CA PHE A 517 16.43 -2.42 -31.97
C PHE A 517 17.73 -1.62 -31.90
N ASN A 518 17.89 -0.66 -32.80
CA ASN A 518 18.87 0.42 -32.60
C ASN A 518 18.13 1.58 -31.95
N ILE A 519 18.63 2.02 -30.80
CA ILE A 519 17.94 2.94 -29.91
C ILE A 519 18.86 4.11 -29.61
N ASN A 520 18.37 5.33 -29.77
CA ASN A 520 19.10 6.54 -29.42
C ASN A 520 18.39 7.27 -28.26
N GLU A 521 19.12 7.61 -27.21
CA GLU A 521 18.58 8.34 -26.05
C GLU A 521 18.51 9.85 -26.35
N PHE A 522 17.35 10.48 -26.13
CA PHE A 522 17.15 11.89 -26.53
C PHE A 522 18.12 12.87 -25.85
N GLU A 523 18.33 12.72 -24.54
CA GLU A 523 19.07 13.71 -23.75
C GLU A 523 20.57 13.69 -24.04
N THR A 524 21.12 12.50 -24.24
CA THR A 524 22.58 12.27 -24.36
C THR A 524 23.03 11.97 -25.79
N ASN A 525 22.10 11.61 -26.67
CA ASN A 525 22.37 11.05 -28.00
C ASN A 525 23.23 9.77 -27.95
N ASN A 526 23.16 9.03 -26.84
CA ASN A 526 23.82 7.75 -26.69
C ASN A 526 23.12 6.68 -27.51
N LEU A 527 23.89 5.92 -28.29
CA LEU A 527 23.39 4.80 -29.09
C LEU A 527 23.47 3.50 -28.30
N PHE A 528 22.38 2.74 -28.32
CA PHE A 528 22.26 1.41 -27.72
C PHE A 528 21.72 0.41 -28.74
N LYS A 529 22.07 -0.86 -28.55
CA LYS A 529 21.46 -1.97 -29.31
C LYS A 529 20.75 -2.92 -28.35
N LEU A 530 19.43 -2.93 -28.41
CA LEU A 530 18.61 -3.87 -27.66
C LEU A 530 18.34 -5.10 -28.52
N LYS A 531 18.62 -6.28 -27.98
CA LYS A 531 18.28 -7.57 -28.57
C LYS A 531 17.39 -8.36 -27.62
N VAL A 532 16.20 -8.73 -28.10
CA VAL A 532 15.25 -9.55 -27.36
C VAL A 532 15.11 -10.90 -28.07
N SER A 533 15.38 -11.98 -27.37
CA SER A 533 15.34 -13.34 -27.90
C SER A 533 14.32 -14.17 -27.13
N ILE A 534 13.28 -14.64 -27.81
CA ILE A 534 12.14 -15.31 -27.20
C ILE A 534 12.00 -16.71 -27.82
N ARG A 535 12.05 -17.74 -26.96
CA ARG A 535 11.77 -19.14 -27.30
C ARG A 535 10.62 -19.62 -26.39
N PRO A 536 9.38 -19.70 -26.88
CA PRO A 536 8.21 -20.07 -26.06
C PRO A 536 8.24 -21.49 -25.49
N GLU A 537 8.92 -22.42 -26.14
CA GLU A 537 8.96 -23.84 -25.78
C GLU A 537 10.38 -24.39 -25.78
N SER A 538 10.68 -25.32 -24.88
CA SER A 538 11.96 -26.02 -24.86
C SER A 538 12.09 -26.90 -26.10
N THR A 539 13.27 -26.88 -26.72
CA THR A 539 13.61 -27.73 -27.87
C THR A 539 14.84 -28.56 -27.57
N THR A 540 15.21 -29.48 -28.48
CA THR A 540 16.48 -30.19 -28.40
C THR A 540 17.70 -29.27 -28.44
N LYS A 541 17.52 -28.01 -28.87
CA LYS A 541 18.58 -26.98 -28.96
C LYS A 541 18.60 -26.03 -27.76
N GLY A 542 17.68 -26.17 -26.80
CA GLY A 542 17.75 -25.48 -25.51
C GLY A 542 16.40 -25.21 -24.86
N GLU A 543 16.45 -24.68 -23.64
CA GLU A 543 15.30 -24.38 -22.78
C GLU A 543 14.41 -23.25 -23.33
N ALA A 544 13.12 -23.27 -22.96
CA ALA A 544 12.22 -22.13 -23.20
C ALA A 544 12.77 -20.91 -22.45
N ARG A 545 12.80 -19.75 -23.12
CA ARG A 545 13.43 -18.55 -22.58
C ARG A 545 12.98 -17.22 -23.17
N ILE A 546 13.15 -16.15 -22.41
CA ILE A 546 12.98 -14.76 -22.83
C ILE A 546 14.23 -14.01 -22.37
N ASN A 547 15.06 -13.55 -23.31
CA ASN A 547 16.36 -12.97 -23.00
C ASN A 547 16.48 -11.56 -23.58
N PHE A 548 16.81 -10.60 -22.74
CA PHE A 548 17.04 -9.20 -23.07
C PHE A 548 18.53 -8.92 -22.97
N GLU A 549 19.13 -8.39 -24.02
CA GLU A 549 20.54 -7.98 -24.06
C GLU A 549 20.60 -6.52 -24.55
N LEU A 550 21.05 -5.62 -23.67
CA LEU A 550 21.34 -4.23 -24.02
C LEU A 550 22.85 -4.08 -24.21
N SER A 551 23.30 -3.93 -25.46
CA SER A 551 24.70 -3.67 -25.77
C SER A 551 25.01 -2.19 -25.56
N LEU A 552 26.10 -1.95 -24.83
CA LEU A 552 26.70 -0.66 -24.52
C LEU A 552 27.93 -0.38 -25.41
N ASP A 553 28.20 -1.23 -26.41
CA ASP A 553 29.44 -1.18 -27.19
C ASP A 553 29.60 0.12 -27.99
N GLU A 554 28.49 0.78 -28.32
CA GLU A 554 28.46 2.05 -29.06
C GLU A 554 28.62 3.28 -28.14
N LEU A 555 28.68 3.09 -26.82
CA LEU A 555 29.03 4.17 -25.90
C LEU A 555 30.52 4.53 -26.00
N PRO A 556 30.91 5.78 -25.65
CA PRO A 556 32.32 6.16 -25.56
C PRO A 556 33.14 5.22 -24.66
N GLU A 557 34.41 4.98 -24.98
CA GLU A 557 35.27 4.05 -24.23
C GLU A 557 35.53 4.51 -22.79
N GLU A 558 35.47 5.81 -22.55
CA GLU A 558 35.56 6.43 -21.24
C GLU A 558 34.30 6.25 -20.38
N ASN A 559 33.20 5.75 -20.95
CA ASN A 559 31.95 5.55 -20.23
C ASN A 559 32.11 4.44 -19.17
N GLU A 560 31.90 4.79 -17.90
CA GLU A 560 32.07 3.85 -16.78
C GLU A 560 31.09 2.67 -16.84
N LEU A 561 29.84 2.90 -17.26
CA LEU A 561 28.85 1.83 -17.41
C LEU A 561 29.29 0.82 -18.48
N LYS A 562 29.85 1.28 -19.61
CA LYS A 562 30.42 0.39 -20.63
C LYS A 562 31.55 -0.46 -20.05
N LYS A 563 32.49 0.14 -19.32
CA LYS A 563 33.61 -0.59 -18.68
C LYS A 563 33.12 -1.63 -17.68
N ALA A 564 32.18 -1.27 -16.81
CA ALA A 564 31.68 -2.14 -15.75
C ALA A 564 30.96 -3.39 -16.28
N PHE A 565 30.27 -3.27 -17.42
CA PHE A 565 29.57 -4.40 -18.06
C PHE A 565 30.40 -5.10 -19.15
N GLN A 566 31.68 -4.75 -19.30
CA GLN A 566 32.56 -5.41 -20.24
C GLN A 566 32.81 -6.87 -19.82
N GLN A 567 32.56 -7.79 -20.73
CA GLN A 567 32.85 -9.20 -20.54
C GLN A 567 33.67 -9.75 -21.71
N THR A 568 34.53 -10.72 -21.40
CA THR A 568 35.31 -11.45 -22.41
C THR A 568 34.93 -12.92 -22.37
N ILE A 569 34.63 -13.49 -23.54
CA ILE A 569 34.34 -14.91 -23.74
C ILE A 569 35.42 -15.50 -24.64
N GLN A 570 36.20 -16.43 -24.09
CA GLN A 570 37.21 -17.19 -24.83
C GLN A 570 36.66 -18.57 -25.16
N PHE A 571 36.48 -18.86 -26.44
CA PHE A 571 36.12 -20.20 -26.92
C PHE A 571 37.41 -21.00 -27.17
N LYS A 572 37.56 -22.17 -26.53
CA LYS A 572 38.80 -22.97 -26.55
C LYS A 572 39.05 -23.74 -27.85
N GLY A 573 38.07 -23.73 -28.76
CA GLY A 573 38.19 -24.31 -30.10
C GLY A 573 38.10 -25.84 -30.11
N ASN A 574 36.89 -26.37 -29.93
CA ASN A 574 36.61 -27.80 -30.01
C ASN A 574 35.85 -28.17 -31.31
N ASN A 575 35.97 -29.42 -31.75
CA ASN A 575 35.26 -29.99 -32.91
C ASN A 575 35.46 -29.23 -34.24
N GLY A 576 36.70 -28.81 -34.53
CA GLY A 576 37.05 -28.18 -35.80
C GLY A 576 36.69 -26.69 -35.91
N ARG A 577 36.27 -26.05 -34.82
CA ARG A 577 36.12 -24.59 -34.74
C ARG A 577 37.41 -23.98 -34.19
N ASN A 578 37.88 -22.89 -34.80
CA ASN A 578 39.03 -22.15 -34.30
C ASN A 578 38.70 -21.50 -32.95
N ALA A 579 39.70 -21.47 -32.07
CA ALA A 579 39.63 -20.66 -30.85
C ALA A 579 39.36 -19.19 -31.24
N ARG A 580 38.49 -18.54 -30.48
CA ARG A 580 38.17 -17.13 -30.71
C ARG A 580 37.82 -16.45 -29.39
N THR A 581 38.18 -15.18 -29.29
CA THR A 581 37.82 -14.33 -28.17
C THR A 581 36.77 -13.33 -28.64
N VAL A 582 35.70 -13.19 -27.87
CA VAL A 582 34.64 -12.21 -28.08
C VAL A 582 34.60 -11.31 -26.87
N THR A 583 34.76 -10.01 -27.08
CA THR A 583 34.61 -9.00 -26.04
C THR A 583 33.42 -8.14 -26.37
N GLY A 584 32.63 -7.78 -25.37
CA GLY A 584 31.51 -6.86 -25.52
C GLY A 584 30.99 -6.41 -24.16
N SER A 585 30.28 -5.29 -24.14
CA SER A 585 29.73 -4.67 -22.95
C SER A 585 28.21 -4.79 -23.01
N VAL A 586 27.64 -5.68 -22.20
CA VAL A 586 26.24 -6.08 -22.34
C VAL A 586 25.59 -6.25 -20.98
N ILE A 587 24.45 -5.57 -20.79
CA ILE A 587 23.54 -5.80 -19.66
C ILE A 587 22.53 -6.86 -20.11
N ARG A 588 22.34 -7.92 -19.31
CA ARG A 588 21.46 -9.05 -19.65
C ARG A 588 20.45 -9.31 -18.56
N PHE A 589 19.17 -9.43 -18.95
CA PHE A 589 18.11 -10.08 -18.16
C PHE A 589 17.56 -11.30 -18.89
N GLY A 590 17.16 -12.33 -18.16
CA GLY A 590 16.63 -13.56 -18.74
C GLY A 590 15.54 -14.21 -17.90
N PHE A 591 14.47 -14.66 -18.53
CA PHE A 591 13.55 -15.66 -17.98
C PHE A 591 13.85 -17.00 -18.62
N ASP A 592 14.04 -18.03 -17.81
CA ASP A 592 14.30 -19.39 -18.28
C ASP A 592 13.30 -20.35 -17.63
N LEU A 593 12.89 -21.38 -18.36
CA LEU A 593 12.11 -22.50 -17.83
C LEU A 593 12.96 -23.77 -17.86
N ASP A 594 13.46 -24.19 -16.71
CA ASP A 594 14.17 -25.45 -16.57
C ASP A 594 13.17 -26.62 -16.45
N THR A 595 13.01 -27.35 -17.54
CA THR A 595 12.13 -28.54 -17.60
C THR A 595 12.82 -29.82 -17.11
N ARG A 596 14.07 -29.74 -16.61
CA ARG A 596 14.80 -30.90 -16.06
C ARG A 596 14.47 -31.15 -14.59
N THR A 597 13.87 -30.18 -13.90
CA THR A 597 13.38 -30.34 -12.53
C THR A 597 11.93 -30.85 -12.55
N GLU A 598 11.52 -31.54 -11.48
CA GLU A 598 10.14 -31.96 -11.27
C GLU A 598 9.64 -31.42 -9.91
N PRO A 599 8.76 -30.41 -9.89
CA PRO A 599 8.17 -29.70 -11.04
C PRO A 599 9.20 -28.87 -11.84
N PRO A 600 8.91 -28.50 -13.11
CA PRO A 600 9.75 -27.54 -13.83
C PRO A 600 9.94 -26.25 -13.03
N ALA A 601 11.09 -25.60 -13.19
CA ALA A 601 11.44 -24.39 -12.46
C ALA A 601 11.48 -23.18 -13.40
N PHE A 602 10.76 -22.13 -13.04
CA PHE A 602 10.85 -20.83 -13.70
C PHE A 602 11.92 -20.00 -12.98
N SER A 603 12.87 -19.42 -13.72
CA SER A 603 13.93 -18.60 -13.14
C SER A 603 14.08 -17.24 -13.78
N PHE A 604 14.57 -16.28 -12.99
CA PHE A 604 14.97 -14.96 -13.44
C PHE A 604 16.46 -14.69 -13.21
N ASP A 605 17.14 -14.41 -14.32
CA ASP A 605 18.57 -14.23 -14.43
C ASP A 605 18.89 -12.74 -14.65
N MET A 606 19.86 -12.23 -13.90
CA MET A 606 20.40 -10.87 -14.07
C MET A 606 21.93 -10.91 -14.16
N GLY A 607 22.46 -10.32 -15.22
CA GLY A 607 23.88 -10.36 -15.53
C GLY A 607 24.37 -11.75 -15.92
N ARG A 608 25.69 -11.91 -15.95
CA ARG A 608 26.40 -13.16 -16.18
C ARG A 608 27.58 -13.26 -15.24
N ASP A 609 27.62 -14.32 -14.46
CA ASP A 609 28.81 -14.66 -13.67
C ASP A 609 29.95 -15.15 -14.59
N SER A 610 31.15 -15.13 -14.03
CA SER A 610 32.29 -15.89 -14.50
C SER A 610 31.90 -17.36 -14.73
N TYR A 611 32.48 -17.97 -15.76
CA TYR A 611 32.18 -19.36 -16.10
C TYR A 611 33.37 -20.00 -16.79
N VAL A 612 33.76 -21.19 -16.34
CA VAL A 612 34.84 -21.97 -16.95
C VAL A 612 34.33 -23.36 -17.27
N SER A 613 34.53 -23.77 -18.52
CA SER A 613 34.23 -25.11 -19.03
C SER A 613 35.34 -25.58 -19.98
N ASP A 614 35.20 -26.81 -20.48
CA ASP A 614 36.11 -27.37 -21.49
C ASP A 614 36.00 -26.65 -22.84
N ASP A 615 34.85 -26.05 -23.14
CA ASP A 615 34.57 -25.39 -24.42
C ASP A 615 34.79 -23.87 -24.39
N MET A 616 34.58 -23.24 -23.23
CA MET A 616 34.68 -21.79 -23.10
C MET A 616 35.02 -21.32 -21.69
N GLU A 617 35.58 -20.11 -21.64
CA GLU A 617 35.81 -19.33 -20.43
C GLU A 617 35.18 -17.94 -20.59
N ARG A 618 34.53 -17.44 -19.54
CA ARG A 618 33.86 -16.13 -19.50
C ARG A 618 34.23 -15.42 -18.21
N THR A 619 34.57 -14.13 -18.31
CA THR A 619 34.91 -13.29 -17.15
C THR A 619 33.70 -12.92 -16.29
N GLY A 620 32.51 -12.82 -16.91
CA GLY A 620 31.31 -12.26 -16.31
C GLY A 620 31.25 -10.74 -16.45
N ASP A 621 30.10 -10.17 -16.13
CA ASP A 621 29.88 -8.72 -15.95
C ASP A 621 29.74 -8.37 -14.46
N VAL A 622 29.86 -7.08 -14.13
CA VAL A 622 29.82 -6.63 -12.73
C VAL A 622 28.57 -7.11 -11.97
N LEU A 623 27.39 -7.00 -12.60
CA LEU A 623 26.12 -7.37 -11.99
C LEU A 623 26.05 -8.87 -11.69
N GLY A 624 26.45 -9.70 -12.66
CA GLY A 624 26.46 -11.16 -12.50
C GLY A 624 27.46 -11.63 -11.44
N ARG A 625 28.66 -11.03 -11.39
CA ARG A 625 29.68 -11.35 -10.36
C ARG A 625 29.21 -10.97 -8.96
N ILE A 626 28.67 -9.77 -8.79
CA ILE A 626 28.15 -9.31 -7.49
C ILE A 626 27.02 -10.23 -7.01
N LEU A 627 26.02 -10.49 -7.86
CA LEU A 627 24.90 -11.36 -7.50
C LEU A 627 25.35 -12.79 -7.18
N ALA A 628 26.39 -13.31 -7.83
CA ALA A 628 26.92 -14.65 -7.56
C ALA A 628 27.54 -14.79 -6.16
N GLN A 629 28.02 -13.69 -5.55
CA GLN A 629 28.64 -13.71 -4.22
C GLN A 629 27.61 -13.74 -3.09
N VAL A 630 26.43 -13.15 -3.31
CA VAL A 630 25.47 -12.85 -2.23
C VAL A 630 24.17 -13.62 -2.31
N ALA A 631 23.73 -14.02 -3.51
CA ALA A 631 22.49 -14.74 -3.66
C ALA A 631 22.70 -16.26 -3.45
N PRO A 632 21.82 -16.95 -2.71
CA PRO A 632 21.94 -18.39 -2.45
C PRO A 632 22.03 -19.26 -3.72
N THR A 633 21.36 -18.82 -4.79
CA THR A 633 21.31 -19.46 -6.10
C THR A 633 22.16 -18.70 -7.14
N GLY A 634 23.04 -17.81 -6.68
CA GLY A 634 23.85 -16.91 -7.49
C GLY A 634 23.01 -16.01 -8.40
N HIS A 635 23.42 -15.88 -9.66
CA HIS A 635 22.72 -15.02 -10.63
C HIS A 635 21.37 -15.58 -11.16
N HIS A 636 20.89 -16.73 -10.65
CA HIS A 636 19.58 -17.35 -10.96
C HIS A 636 18.59 -17.20 -9.80
N LEU A 637 17.33 -16.82 -10.02
CA LEU A 637 16.33 -16.63 -8.96
C LEU A 637 15.21 -17.62 -9.27
N GLN A 638 14.96 -18.59 -8.38
CA GLN A 638 14.04 -19.71 -8.66
C GLN A 638 12.75 -19.68 -7.82
N ASP A 639 12.57 -18.64 -7.00
CA ASP A 639 11.42 -18.49 -6.09
C ASP A 639 10.22 -17.83 -6.77
N PHE A 640 9.80 -18.41 -7.90
CA PHE A 640 8.63 -17.98 -8.65
C PHE A 640 7.41 -18.84 -8.34
N ASN A 641 6.22 -18.25 -8.47
CA ASN A 641 4.98 -19.01 -8.36
C ASN A 641 4.95 -20.20 -9.33
N GLN A 642 4.83 -21.41 -8.77
CA GLN A 642 4.87 -22.68 -9.51
C GLN A 642 3.83 -22.77 -10.64
N SER A 643 2.73 -22.01 -10.55
CA SER A 643 1.75 -21.92 -11.64
C SER A 643 2.36 -21.37 -12.93
N LEU A 644 3.36 -20.48 -12.86
CA LEU A 644 4.07 -19.96 -14.04
C LEU A 644 5.01 -20.99 -14.66
N SER A 645 5.46 -21.97 -13.86
CA SER A 645 6.44 -22.97 -14.28
C SER A 645 5.88 -24.08 -15.19
N SER A 646 4.60 -24.04 -15.59
CA SER A 646 4.14 -24.98 -16.62
C SER A 646 4.58 -24.52 -18.01
N PRO A 647 5.03 -25.43 -18.91
CA PRO A 647 5.42 -25.06 -20.28
C PRO A 647 4.35 -24.27 -21.03
N LYS A 648 3.07 -24.64 -20.82
CA LYS A 648 1.92 -23.94 -21.42
C LYS A 648 1.82 -22.50 -20.93
N ASN A 649 2.04 -22.27 -19.64
CA ASN A 649 1.94 -20.93 -19.07
C ASN A 649 3.14 -20.07 -19.47
N PHE A 650 4.35 -20.64 -19.49
CA PHE A 650 5.53 -19.94 -20.02
C PHE A 650 5.35 -19.53 -21.49
N ALA A 651 4.77 -20.39 -22.33
CA ALA A 651 4.50 -20.07 -23.73
C ALA A 651 3.56 -18.85 -23.86
N LYS A 652 2.50 -18.77 -23.04
CA LYS A 652 1.62 -17.59 -22.98
C LYS A 652 2.37 -16.32 -22.56
N VAL A 653 3.26 -16.43 -21.57
CA VAL A 653 4.11 -15.31 -21.14
C VAL A 653 5.00 -14.84 -22.30
N ALA A 654 5.63 -15.77 -23.02
CA ALA A 654 6.45 -15.48 -24.18
C ALA A 654 5.65 -14.79 -25.31
N GLU A 655 4.40 -15.22 -25.56
CA GLU A 655 3.49 -14.59 -26.52
C GLU A 655 3.19 -13.13 -26.17
N VAL A 656 3.01 -12.79 -24.89
CA VAL A 656 2.81 -11.40 -24.45
C VAL A 656 3.99 -10.52 -24.83
N PHE A 657 5.22 -10.98 -24.56
CA PHE A 657 6.42 -10.25 -24.92
C PHE A 657 6.58 -10.15 -26.45
N ILE A 658 6.31 -11.22 -27.20
CA ILE A 658 6.31 -11.19 -28.68
C ILE A 658 5.38 -10.09 -29.17
N HIS A 659 4.13 -10.08 -28.70
CA HIS A 659 3.14 -9.08 -29.12
C HIS A 659 3.53 -7.65 -28.73
N TYR A 660 4.13 -7.46 -27.54
CA TYR A 660 4.65 -6.16 -27.14
C TYR A 660 5.72 -5.65 -28.10
N PHE A 661 6.77 -6.44 -28.36
CA PHE A 661 7.88 -6.02 -29.22
C PHE A 661 7.51 -5.94 -30.71
N GLU A 662 6.48 -6.65 -31.18
CA GLU A 662 5.96 -6.52 -32.54
C GLU A 662 5.28 -5.17 -32.82
N ARG A 663 4.73 -4.53 -31.79
CA ARG A 663 4.06 -3.23 -31.90
C ARG A 663 5.04 -2.08 -32.04
N ILE A 664 6.26 -2.24 -31.56
CA ILE A 664 7.30 -1.22 -31.65
C ILE A 664 7.68 -1.01 -33.12
N LYS A 665 7.67 0.25 -33.55
CA LYS A 665 8.05 0.68 -34.89
C LYS A 665 9.20 1.68 -34.82
N PRO A 666 9.96 1.88 -35.91
CA PRO A 666 10.86 3.01 -35.99
C PRO A 666 10.10 4.33 -35.81
N THR A 667 10.70 5.27 -35.08
CA THR A 667 10.16 6.60 -34.86
C THR A 667 10.01 7.33 -36.19
N SER A 668 8.80 7.83 -36.48
CA SER A 668 8.51 8.48 -37.77
C SER A 668 9.32 9.76 -37.93
N GLY A 669 10.08 9.89 -39.02
CA GLY A 669 10.92 11.07 -39.27
C GLY A 669 12.34 11.01 -38.70
N ALA A 670 12.71 9.91 -38.02
CA ALA A 670 14.08 9.69 -37.53
C ALA A 670 15.07 9.20 -38.62
N VAL A 671 14.68 9.24 -39.90
CA VAL A 671 15.59 8.94 -41.01
C VAL A 671 16.42 10.19 -41.29
N GLN A 672 17.64 10.22 -40.74
CA GLN A 672 18.74 11.05 -41.26
C GLN A 672 19.72 10.17 -42.02
#